data_AF-A0A7Y8Q385-F1
#
_entry.id   AF-A0A7Y8Q385-F1
#
_cell.length_a   1.000
_cell.length_b   1.000
_cell.length_c   1.000
_cell.angle_alpha   90.00
_cell.angle_beta   90.00
_cell.angle_gamma   90.00
#
_symmetry.space_group_name_H-M   'P 1'
#
loop_
_entity.id
_entity.type
_entity.pdbx_description
1 polymer ?
#
loop_
_entity_poly.entity_id
_entity_poly.type
_entity_poly.pdbx_seq_one_letter_code
_entity_poly.pdbx_strand_id
1 'polypeptide(L)'
;MTNMIFVPKLKHQKLLESAIRIDKEKNQVDFETVQTAVEKYIQQHRWWSILDGELILDFTTGLLWENPKAVISGSRIVAKKYIKDKNLKPSIIWRLPNIDDVKNVVEDRTFPLLKGSGAKYILGYSAIQLDSNGMWLDRDYPNTFEGDTLILAISSYFRNKNITEILLTLDQFGWNLLPCSVNESEIDYQFFLANLEEIIWYKNTYENAEPKIDLSSIWENVDYISTRLPKLENLRFTDIDQGMWEFYTQNQSLQEQYLQVDTEQAIRYRNPELDIRNAKVAIDFGTSSTVVAIRSNGKDELLRIGLQEEDFKKHSISDNDFENPTILEFLDIQEVLNAWGSEVYRPLIDWNTVHCSHEARLRFRDNDSDPKIVSSIFARLKQWALREAEQARVRITDQKNHEYEFKPLFELNPIKGQSLNIQKDYPQLDPIELYAWFLGMNINWRERGIYLKYFMTFPVAYPNEVKEKILASFRRGLVRSFPESLMYSERFNEFSVLELASEPAAFAASALNALNIEPTENGTPYAVFDFGGGTTDFDYGIYRLATLEEEDEGTDDVLEHFGSAGDKYLGGENLLENMAYQVFKYNQNLCREKEISFTKPIDADRFVGSELLIMQTQAAYTNTTLLMSKLRPLWEGGIFNQDDSGVLSLTLLNRDGQRVECEIKIPQHELIEWLIARIRDGLKNFFTALKTSFENHLKYLPDEIHILLAGNSSRSRIVLGLLGCLEDDEAQTLKELFQHDLLEIFWENVPAFEVHLPLQTDETNPFKPTTKTGVALGLLRVSPGETLKVINHAQQNNVDSPFQFFVGTHRRGMFTASIKRGDAYEKWQELGPIRAGVFPLLYTTQSQALSGIERGTNGLKEQDIEFSGSDIQGKKVFGRIMSPDSIEIGLAVTVDHIGQMSHCQMIQLK
;
A
#
# COMPACT_ATOMS: atom_id res chain seq x y z
N MET A 1 -32.69 -5.84 30.09
CA MET A 1 -32.11 -4.51 30.34
C MET A 1 -31.25 -4.21 29.14
N THR A 2 -31.68 -3.29 28.28
CA THR A 2 -30.89 -2.82 27.14
C THR A 2 -29.69 -2.02 27.65
N ASN A 3 -28.50 -2.31 27.13
CA ASN A 3 -27.29 -1.55 27.43
C ASN A 3 -27.15 -0.45 26.38
N MET A 4 -26.85 0.76 26.85
CA MET A 4 -26.78 1.96 26.03
C MET A 4 -25.32 2.30 25.72
N ILE A 5 -24.95 2.31 24.43
CA ILE A 5 -23.59 2.60 23.94
C ILE A 5 -23.62 3.82 23.02
N PHE A 6 -22.57 4.62 23.05
CA PHE A 6 -22.37 5.75 22.13
C PHE A 6 -21.38 5.36 21.03
N VAL A 7 -21.73 5.65 19.78
CA VAL A 7 -20.90 5.34 18.60
C VAL A 7 -20.74 6.58 17.71
N PRO A 8 -19.58 6.77 17.04
CA PRO A 8 -19.40 7.89 16.11
C PRO A 8 -20.43 7.86 14.97
N LYS A 9 -21.17 8.95 14.79
CA LYS A 9 -22.35 9.02 13.91
C LYS A 9 -22.03 8.70 12.46
N LEU A 10 -21.08 9.42 11.86
CA LEU A 10 -20.72 9.30 10.45
C LEU A 10 -20.16 7.91 10.12
N LYS A 11 -19.22 7.44 10.94
CA LYS A 11 -18.62 6.12 10.80
C LYS A 11 -19.64 5.00 10.98
N HIS A 12 -20.51 5.10 11.99
CA HIS A 12 -21.56 4.12 12.22
C HIS A 12 -22.52 4.01 11.04
N GLN A 13 -22.95 5.15 10.46
CA GLN A 13 -23.83 5.17 9.29
C GLN A 13 -23.20 4.44 8.10
N LYS A 14 -21.94 4.75 7.76
CA LYS A 14 -21.22 4.08 6.66
C LYS A 14 -21.07 2.57 6.90
N LEU A 15 -20.72 2.18 8.12
CA LEU A 15 -20.57 0.77 8.49
C LEU A 15 -21.91 0.03 8.45
N LEU A 16 -22.98 0.65 8.94
CA LEU A 16 -24.34 0.08 8.91
C LEU A 16 -24.84 -0.10 7.48
N GLU A 17 -24.67 0.90 6.61
CA GLU A 17 -25.02 0.79 5.19
C GLU A 17 -24.28 -0.37 4.50
N SER A 18 -22.98 -0.51 4.78
CA SER A 18 -22.19 -1.63 4.25
C SER A 18 -22.67 -2.98 4.82
N ALA A 19 -22.98 -3.06 6.12
CA ALA A 19 -23.45 -4.28 6.76
C ALA A 19 -24.83 -4.70 6.20
N ILE A 20 -25.76 -3.75 6.02
CA ILE A 20 -27.07 -4.00 5.41
C ILE A 20 -26.91 -4.51 3.98
N ARG A 21 -26.01 -3.93 3.18
CA ARG A 21 -25.75 -4.39 1.82
C ARG A 21 -25.26 -5.85 1.81
N ILE A 22 -24.26 -6.17 2.63
CA ILE A 22 -23.67 -7.51 2.72
C ILE A 22 -24.72 -8.52 3.19
N ASP A 23 -25.52 -8.17 4.20
CA ASP A 23 -26.60 -9.03 4.71
C ASP A 23 -27.65 -9.31 3.63
N LYS A 24 -28.07 -8.29 2.87
CA LYS A 24 -29.02 -8.45 1.76
C LYS A 24 -28.48 -9.32 0.64
N GLU A 25 -27.24 -9.08 0.22
CA GLU A 25 -26.58 -9.88 -0.82
C GLU A 25 -26.48 -11.35 -0.40
N LYS A 26 -26.07 -11.62 0.85
CA LYS A 26 -25.97 -12.98 1.37
C LYS A 26 -27.33 -13.67 1.40
N ASN A 27 -28.34 -13.05 2.03
CA ASN A 27 -29.68 -13.63 2.12
C ASN A 27 -30.34 -13.80 0.74
N GLN A 28 -30.02 -12.94 -0.23
CA GLN A 28 -30.46 -13.12 -1.62
C GLN A 28 -29.83 -14.35 -2.27
N VAL A 29 -28.50 -14.54 -2.12
CA VAL A 29 -27.81 -15.73 -2.67
C VAL A 29 -28.30 -17.02 -2.00
N ASP A 30 -28.49 -16.99 -0.69
CA ASP A 30 -29.05 -18.11 0.07
C ASP A 30 -30.48 -18.42 -0.42
N PHE A 31 -31.32 -17.40 -0.59
CA PHE A 31 -32.65 -17.53 -1.16
C PHE A 31 -32.65 -18.13 -2.58
N GLU A 32 -31.80 -17.64 -3.49
CA GLU A 32 -31.70 -18.16 -4.86
C GLU A 32 -31.24 -19.64 -4.88
N THR A 33 -30.34 -20.01 -3.97
CA THR A 33 -29.86 -21.38 -3.80
C THR A 33 -30.98 -22.31 -3.32
N VAL A 34 -31.70 -21.89 -2.28
CA VAL A 34 -32.83 -22.62 -1.70
C VAL A 34 -33.98 -22.72 -2.70
N GLN A 35 -34.31 -21.65 -3.41
CA GLN A 35 -35.32 -21.62 -4.46
C GLN A 35 -34.99 -22.63 -5.56
N THR A 36 -33.74 -22.65 -6.04
CA THR A 36 -33.29 -23.60 -7.06
C THR A 36 -33.43 -25.05 -6.58
N ALA A 37 -33.10 -25.34 -5.31
CA ALA A 37 -33.25 -26.66 -4.73
C ALA A 37 -34.73 -27.11 -4.66
N VAL A 38 -35.62 -26.21 -4.24
CA VAL A 38 -37.07 -26.44 -4.17
C VAL A 38 -37.66 -26.67 -5.57
N GLU A 39 -37.31 -25.83 -6.55
CA GLU A 39 -37.78 -25.96 -7.93
C GLU A 39 -37.30 -27.29 -8.53
N LYS A 40 -36.04 -27.67 -8.29
CA LYS A 40 -35.49 -28.96 -8.75
C LYS A 40 -36.21 -30.14 -8.12
N TYR A 41 -36.55 -30.07 -6.83
CA TYR A 41 -37.30 -31.12 -6.15
C TYR A 41 -38.74 -31.22 -6.70
N ILE A 42 -39.40 -30.09 -6.92
CA ILE A 42 -40.73 -30.03 -7.54
C ILE A 42 -40.72 -30.64 -8.94
N GLN A 43 -39.69 -30.38 -9.74
CA GLN A 43 -39.57 -30.95 -11.08
C GLN A 43 -39.38 -32.48 -11.09
N GLN A 44 -38.95 -33.09 -9.99
CA GLN A 44 -38.85 -34.55 -9.89
C GLN A 44 -40.21 -35.23 -9.73
N HIS A 45 -41.23 -34.49 -9.29
CA HIS A 45 -42.55 -35.03 -9.00
C HIS A 45 -43.64 -34.23 -9.70
N ARG A 46 -44.36 -34.86 -10.62
CA ARG A 46 -45.48 -34.20 -11.31
C ARG A 46 -46.69 -33.99 -10.40
N TRP A 47 -47.03 -34.99 -9.59
CA TRP A 47 -48.28 -35.08 -8.84
C TRP A 47 -48.07 -34.85 -7.35
N TRP A 48 -48.80 -33.88 -6.82
CA TRP A 48 -48.67 -33.48 -5.43
C TRP A 48 -50.02 -33.51 -4.72
N SER A 49 -50.06 -34.21 -3.60
CA SER A 49 -51.16 -34.24 -2.65
C SER A 49 -51.15 -32.96 -1.84
N ILE A 50 -52.28 -32.23 -1.85
CA ILE A 50 -52.47 -31.03 -1.03
C ILE A 50 -53.75 -31.12 -0.22
N LEU A 51 -53.86 -30.32 0.84
CA LEU A 51 -55.01 -30.30 1.74
C LEU A 51 -55.32 -31.71 2.27
N ASP A 52 -54.32 -32.33 2.91
CA ASP A 52 -54.40 -33.69 3.48
C ASP A 52 -54.89 -34.75 2.48
N GLY A 53 -54.57 -34.55 1.20
CA GLY A 53 -54.92 -35.45 0.11
C GLY A 53 -56.32 -35.29 -0.44
N GLU A 54 -57.06 -34.25 -0.06
CA GLU A 54 -58.35 -33.92 -0.67
C GLU A 54 -58.21 -33.34 -2.09
N LEU A 55 -57.01 -32.93 -2.47
CA LEU A 55 -56.72 -32.30 -3.76
C LEU A 55 -55.38 -32.80 -4.33
N ILE A 56 -55.26 -32.84 -5.66
CA ILE A 56 -54.05 -33.22 -6.38
C ILE A 56 -53.62 -32.06 -7.29
N LEU A 57 -52.46 -31.47 -7.02
CA LEU A 57 -51.84 -30.44 -7.86
C LEU A 57 -50.93 -31.08 -8.92
N ASP A 58 -51.16 -30.72 -10.18
CA ASP A 58 -50.27 -31.03 -11.31
C ASP A 58 -49.32 -29.85 -11.55
N PHE A 59 -48.07 -29.96 -11.09
CA PHE A 59 -47.08 -28.89 -11.31
C PHE A 59 -46.67 -28.73 -12.79
N THR A 60 -46.94 -29.72 -13.64
CA THR A 60 -46.65 -29.60 -15.09
C THR A 60 -47.68 -28.72 -15.79
N THR A 61 -48.94 -28.72 -15.34
CA THR A 61 -50.02 -27.95 -16.01
C THR A 61 -50.63 -26.82 -15.18
N GLY A 62 -50.27 -26.74 -13.90
CA GLY A 62 -50.88 -25.83 -12.93
C GLY A 62 -52.37 -26.14 -12.65
N LEU A 63 -52.82 -27.34 -13.00
CA LEU A 63 -54.19 -27.79 -12.74
C LEU A 63 -54.30 -28.41 -11.36
N LEU A 64 -55.37 -28.03 -10.65
CA LEU A 64 -55.75 -28.60 -9.38
C LEU A 64 -56.93 -29.54 -9.57
N TRP A 65 -56.74 -30.81 -9.29
CA TRP A 65 -57.75 -31.85 -9.35
C TRP A 65 -58.34 -32.09 -7.98
N GLU A 66 -59.66 -32.29 -7.89
CA GLU A 66 -60.23 -32.78 -6.63
C GLU A 66 -59.97 -34.27 -6.43
N ASN A 67 -59.79 -34.67 -5.18
CA ASN A 67 -59.76 -36.07 -4.74
C ASN A 67 -60.84 -36.26 -3.67
N PRO A 68 -62.10 -36.46 -4.08
CA PRO A 68 -63.23 -36.40 -3.17
C PRO A 68 -63.27 -37.65 -2.28
N LYS A 69 -63.51 -37.46 -0.97
CA LYS A 69 -63.70 -38.56 0.00
C LYS A 69 -64.88 -39.49 -0.38
N ALA A 70 -65.88 -38.95 -1.07
CA ALA A 70 -67.00 -39.71 -1.62
C ALA A 70 -67.14 -39.42 -3.12
N VAL A 71 -67.02 -40.47 -3.93
CA VAL A 71 -67.09 -40.35 -5.39
C VAL A 71 -68.53 -40.09 -5.83
N ILE A 72 -68.73 -39.13 -6.73
CA ILE A 72 -70.05 -38.73 -7.23
C ILE A 72 -70.13 -39.07 -8.72
N SER A 73 -71.26 -39.63 -9.14
CA SER A 73 -71.57 -39.84 -10.56
C SER A 73 -72.96 -39.34 -10.89
N GLY A 74 -73.20 -39.01 -12.15
CA GLY A 74 -74.51 -38.62 -12.62
C GLY A 74 -74.51 -38.01 -14.01
N SER A 75 -75.68 -37.58 -14.45
CA SER A 75 -75.86 -36.85 -15.71
C SER A 75 -75.19 -35.47 -15.69
N ARG A 76 -75.04 -34.88 -16.89
CA ARG A 76 -74.53 -33.51 -17.09
C ARG A 76 -75.22 -32.46 -16.21
N ILE A 77 -76.52 -32.60 -15.94
CA ILE A 77 -77.27 -31.66 -15.10
C ILE A 77 -76.79 -31.73 -13.65
N VAL A 78 -76.55 -32.94 -13.14
CA VAL A 78 -76.02 -33.18 -11.79
C VAL A 78 -74.61 -32.59 -11.67
N ALA A 79 -73.77 -32.80 -12.69
CA ALA A 79 -72.41 -32.26 -12.73
C ALA A 79 -72.35 -30.73 -12.76
N LYS A 80 -73.20 -30.08 -13.57
CA LYS A 80 -73.29 -28.61 -13.61
C LYS A 80 -73.78 -28.03 -12.28
N LYS A 81 -74.73 -28.71 -11.63
CA LYS A 81 -75.17 -28.33 -10.28
C LYS A 81 -74.02 -28.48 -9.27
N TYR A 82 -73.28 -29.59 -9.32
CA TYR A 82 -72.13 -29.83 -8.46
C TYR A 82 -71.08 -28.72 -8.54
N ILE A 83 -70.66 -28.32 -9.75
CA ILE A 83 -69.72 -27.21 -9.94
C ILE A 83 -70.29 -25.88 -9.44
N LYS A 84 -71.57 -25.61 -9.72
CA LYS A 84 -72.23 -24.39 -9.24
C LYS A 84 -72.23 -24.32 -7.71
N ASP A 85 -72.55 -25.43 -7.04
CA ASP A 85 -72.59 -25.53 -5.58
C ASP A 85 -71.18 -25.38 -4.99
N LYS A 86 -70.16 -25.98 -5.61
CA LYS A 86 -68.75 -25.88 -5.19
C LYS A 86 -68.21 -24.44 -5.26
N ASN A 87 -68.70 -23.65 -6.22
CA ASN A 87 -68.31 -22.25 -6.39
C ASN A 87 -69.09 -21.25 -5.51
N LEU A 88 -69.98 -21.70 -4.60
CA LEU A 88 -70.76 -20.81 -3.71
C LEU A 88 -69.93 -20.15 -2.58
N LYS A 89 -68.74 -20.67 -2.25
CA LYS A 89 -67.79 -20.10 -1.27
C LYS A 89 -66.44 -19.86 -1.95
N PRO A 90 -66.20 -18.71 -2.59
CA PRO A 90 -65.09 -18.61 -3.53
C PRO A 90 -63.76 -18.31 -2.81
N SER A 91 -62.87 -19.30 -2.83
CA SER A 91 -61.42 -19.11 -2.71
C SER A 91 -60.70 -19.57 -3.99
N ILE A 92 -61.29 -20.55 -4.71
CA ILE A 92 -60.81 -21.12 -5.96
C ILE A 92 -62.01 -21.36 -6.90
N ILE A 93 -61.86 -21.09 -8.20
CA ILE A 93 -62.90 -21.32 -9.22
C ILE A 93 -62.77 -22.73 -9.79
N TRP A 94 -63.84 -23.51 -9.67
CA TRP A 94 -63.93 -24.89 -10.15
C TRP A 94 -64.69 -25.01 -11.47
N ARG A 95 -64.30 -25.96 -12.32
CA ARG A 95 -64.96 -26.33 -13.57
C ARG A 95 -64.91 -27.84 -13.82
N LEU A 96 -65.71 -28.32 -14.76
CA LEU A 96 -65.53 -29.67 -15.33
C LEU A 96 -64.29 -29.69 -16.24
N PRO A 97 -63.59 -30.83 -16.34
CA PRO A 97 -62.47 -30.99 -17.27
C PRO A 97 -62.96 -30.94 -18.72
N ASN A 98 -62.09 -30.52 -19.62
CA ASN A 98 -62.29 -30.66 -21.06
C ASN A 98 -61.59 -31.95 -21.56
N ILE A 99 -61.73 -32.24 -22.86
CA ILE A 99 -61.13 -33.44 -23.47
C ILE A 99 -59.62 -33.47 -23.20
N ASP A 100 -58.91 -32.36 -23.42
CA ASP A 100 -57.45 -32.31 -23.30
C ASP A 100 -56.97 -32.48 -21.85
N ASP A 101 -57.68 -31.89 -20.88
CA ASP A 101 -57.39 -32.06 -19.45
C ASP A 101 -57.47 -33.55 -19.06
N VAL A 102 -58.49 -34.28 -19.55
CA VAL A 102 -58.64 -35.70 -19.26
C VAL A 102 -57.61 -36.54 -20.01
N LYS A 103 -57.36 -36.26 -21.30
CA LYS A 103 -56.36 -36.99 -22.08
C LYS A 103 -54.98 -36.95 -21.41
N ASN A 104 -54.60 -35.76 -20.95
CA ASN A 104 -53.33 -35.51 -20.29
C ASN A 104 -53.11 -36.35 -19.02
N VAL A 105 -54.18 -36.74 -18.32
CA VAL A 105 -54.07 -37.56 -17.09
C VAL A 105 -54.35 -39.04 -17.31
N VAL A 106 -55.13 -39.42 -18.32
CA VAL A 106 -55.41 -40.83 -18.65
C VAL A 106 -54.23 -41.46 -19.37
N GLU A 107 -53.50 -40.69 -20.20
CA GLU A 107 -52.32 -41.18 -20.92
C GLU A 107 -51.08 -41.27 -20.01
N ASP A 108 -51.08 -40.54 -18.88
CA ASP A 108 -50.04 -40.63 -17.86
C ASP A 108 -50.38 -41.69 -16.79
N ARG A 109 -49.69 -42.84 -16.86
CA ARG A 109 -49.90 -43.96 -15.93
C ARG A 109 -49.52 -43.66 -14.47
N THR A 110 -48.88 -42.52 -14.21
CA THR A 110 -48.51 -42.09 -12.85
C THR A 110 -49.59 -41.23 -12.18
N PHE A 111 -50.69 -40.90 -12.87
CA PHE A 111 -51.75 -40.07 -12.31
C PHE A 111 -52.39 -40.73 -11.05
N PRO A 112 -52.38 -40.07 -9.87
CA PRO A 112 -52.74 -40.70 -8.59
C PRO A 112 -54.18 -41.21 -8.49
N LEU A 113 -55.10 -40.63 -9.27
CA LEU A 113 -56.51 -41.01 -9.24
C LEU A 113 -56.83 -42.19 -10.17
N LEU A 114 -55.87 -42.70 -10.96
CA LEU A 114 -56.06 -43.91 -11.75
C LEU A 114 -56.13 -45.16 -10.85
N LYS A 115 -57.10 -46.03 -11.15
CA LYS A 115 -57.36 -47.29 -10.44
C LYS A 115 -57.63 -48.41 -11.45
N GLY A 116 -57.60 -49.65 -10.95
CA GLY A 116 -57.93 -50.87 -11.71
C GLY A 116 -56.80 -51.40 -12.62
N SER A 117 -57.02 -52.58 -13.19
CA SER A 117 -56.03 -53.28 -14.02
C SER A 117 -55.73 -52.50 -15.30
N GLY A 118 -54.48 -52.05 -15.45
CA GLY A 118 -54.02 -51.29 -16.62
C GLY A 118 -54.17 -49.77 -16.50
N ALA A 119 -54.55 -49.24 -15.32
CA ALA A 119 -54.64 -47.81 -15.03
C ALA A 119 -55.55 -47.04 -16.02
N LYS A 120 -56.74 -47.59 -16.30
CA LYS A 120 -57.69 -47.03 -17.28
C LYS A 120 -58.90 -46.34 -16.67
N TYR A 121 -59.07 -46.42 -15.36
CA TYR A 121 -60.25 -45.93 -14.66
C TYR A 121 -59.87 -44.81 -13.70
N ILE A 122 -60.48 -43.63 -13.82
CA ILE A 122 -60.31 -42.58 -12.81
C ILE A 122 -61.26 -42.89 -11.66
N LEU A 123 -60.73 -43.02 -10.44
CA LEU A 123 -61.48 -43.39 -9.23
C LEU A 123 -62.35 -44.66 -9.39
N GLY A 124 -61.97 -45.57 -10.31
CA GLY A 124 -62.70 -46.81 -10.60
C GLY A 124 -63.84 -46.70 -11.61
N TYR A 125 -64.06 -45.54 -12.24
CA TYR A 125 -65.11 -45.32 -13.24
C TYR A 125 -64.57 -45.41 -14.67
N SER A 126 -65.40 -45.93 -15.59
CA SER A 126 -65.10 -46.12 -17.02
C SER A 126 -65.42 -44.91 -17.89
N ALA A 127 -66.10 -43.89 -17.37
CA ALA A 127 -66.41 -42.66 -18.09
C ALA A 127 -66.43 -41.44 -17.15
N ILE A 128 -66.03 -40.27 -17.66
CA ILE A 128 -65.97 -38.99 -16.93
C ILE A 128 -66.81 -37.91 -17.61
N GLN A 129 -67.41 -37.03 -16.81
CA GLN A 129 -68.19 -35.90 -17.30
C GLN A 129 -67.29 -34.75 -17.74
N LEU A 130 -67.43 -34.33 -19.00
CA LEU A 130 -66.87 -33.07 -19.50
C LEU A 130 -67.93 -31.96 -19.47
N ASP A 131 -67.56 -30.70 -19.72
CA ASP A 131 -68.55 -29.61 -19.79
C ASP A 131 -69.61 -29.80 -20.90
N SER A 132 -69.23 -30.46 -22.00
CA SER A 132 -70.11 -30.81 -23.11
C SER A 132 -70.85 -32.13 -22.86
N ASN A 133 -70.16 -33.27 -22.91
CA ASN A 133 -70.70 -34.63 -22.86
C ASN A 133 -69.88 -35.53 -21.91
N GLY A 134 -70.34 -36.76 -21.65
CA GLY A 134 -69.50 -37.79 -21.04
C GLY A 134 -68.42 -38.27 -22.02
N MET A 135 -67.28 -38.75 -21.51
CA MET A 135 -66.22 -39.36 -22.32
C MET A 135 -65.81 -40.71 -21.72
N TRP A 136 -65.68 -41.72 -22.58
CA TRP A 136 -65.13 -43.02 -22.18
C TRP A 136 -63.64 -42.89 -21.79
N LEU A 137 -63.24 -43.61 -20.74
CA LEU A 137 -61.87 -43.70 -20.25
C LEU A 137 -61.18 -45.02 -20.67
N ASP A 138 -61.95 -46.03 -21.07
CA ASP A 138 -61.42 -47.37 -21.42
C ASP A 138 -61.76 -47.85 -22.84
N ARG A 139 -62.99 -48.31 -23.09
CA ARG A 139 -63.34 -49.18 -24.25
C ARG A 139 -63.31 -48.42 -25.57
N ASP A 140 -63.87 -47.22 -25.59
CA ASP A 140 -64.00 -46.37 -26.77
C ASP A 140 -63.30 -45.02 -26.58
N TYR A 141 -62.30 -44.92 -25.69
CA TYR A 141 -61.56 -43.68 -25.44
C TYR A 141 -60.90 -43.13 -26.72
N PRO A 142 -60.95 -41.81 -27.02
CA PRO A 142 -61.57 -40.72 -26.25
C PRO A 142 -62.96 -40.30 -26.79
N ASN A 143 -63.82 -41.24 -27.19
CA ASN A 143 -65.15 -40.94 -27.75
C ASN A 143 -66.18 -40.60 -26.66
N THR A 144 -67.25 -39.93 -27.09
CA THR A 144 -68.37 -39.51 -26.23
C THR A 144 -69.13 -40.70 -25.66
N PHE A 145 -69.60 -40.56 -24.42
CA PHE A 145 -70.44 -41.52 -23.72
C PHE A 145 -71.76 -40.86 -23.27
N GLU A 146 -72.86 -41.58 -23.42
CA GLU A 146 -74.18 -41.20 -22.92
C GLU A 146 -74.57 -42.10 -21.75
N GLY A 147 -74.65 -41.53 -20.54
CA GLY A 147 -74.99 -42.22 -19.31
C GLY A 147 -74.51 -41.46 -18.07
N ASP A 148 -74.65 -42.06 -16.89
CA ASP A 148 -74.07 -41.52 -15.66
C ASP A 148 -72.55 -41.66 -15.68
N THR A 149 -71.86 -40.54 -15.48
CA THR A 149 -70.39 -40.46 -15.54
C THR A 149 -69.82 -39.97 -14.23
N LEU A 150 -68.53 -40.27 -14.00
CA LEU A 150 -67.78 -39.68 -12.90
C LEU A 150 -67.82 -38.16 -13.01
N ILE A 151 -68.19 -37.50 -11.91
CA ILE A 151 -68.13 -36.05 -11.80
C ILE A 151 -66.84 -35.72 -11.04
N LEU A 152 -65.93 -35.01 -11.70
CA LEU A 152 -64.68 -34.55 -11.11
C LEU A 152 -64.46 -33.08 -11.47
N ALA A 153 -64.27 -32.23 -10.46
CA ALA A 153 -63.97 -30.82 -10.62
C ALA A 153 -62.46 -30.57 -10.68
N ILE A 154 -62.08 -29.65 -11.56
CA ILE A 154 -60.71 -29.14 -11.65
C ILE A 154 -60.69 -27.62 -11.56
N SER A 155 -59.54 -27.06 -11.18
CA SER A 155 -59.29 -25.63 -11.21
C SER A 155 -58.00 -25.30 -11.95
N SER A 156 -57.99 -24.19 -12.67
CA SER A 156 -56.79 -23.62 -13.30
C SER A 156 -56.17 -22.49 -12.46
N TYR A 157 -56.46 -22.44 -11.15
CA TYR A 157 -56.04 -21.35 -10.27
C TYR A 157 -54.52 -21.15 -10.20
N PHE A 158 -53.75 -22.23 -10.32
CA PHE A 158 -52.28 -22.20 -10.34
C PHE A 158 -51.69 -22.16 -11.75
N ARG A 159 -52.53 -22.12 -12.80
CA ARG A 159 -52.05 -22.06 -14.18
C ARG A 159 -51.36 -20.73 -14.44
N ASN A 160 -50.19 -20.77 -15.09
CA ASN A 160 -49.33 -19.64 -15.39
C ASN A 160 -48.70 -18.94 -14.17
N LYS A 161 -48.84 -19.51 -12.96
CA LYS A 161 -48.09 -19.06 -11.79
C LYS A 161 -46.73 -19.74 -11.75
N ASN A 162 -45.71 -19.02 -11.30
CA ASN A 162 -44.41 -19.65 -11.03
C ASN A 162 -44.46 -20.46 -9.72
N ILE A 163 -43.45 -21.30 -9.50
CA ILE A 163 -43.41 -22.21 -8.34
C ILE A 163 -43.50 -21.41 -7.02
N THR A 164 -42.74 -20.33 -6.88
CA THR A 164 -42.74 -19.49 -5.68
C THR A 164 -44.13 -18.89 -5.40
N GLU A 165 -44.83 -18.40 -6.42
CA GLU A 165 -46.21 -17.90 -6.29
C GLU A 165 -47.20 -19.00 -5.86
N ILE A 166 -47.04 -20.22 -6.37
CA ILE A 166 -47.85 -21.37 -5.98
C ILE A 166 -47.62 -21.66 -4.50
N LEU A 167 -46.37 -21.79 -4.08
CA LEU A 167 -45.96 -22.12 -2.71
C LEU A 167 -46.47 -21.08 -1.70
N LEU A 168 -46.28 -19.79 -1.98
CA LEU A 168 -46.79 -18.72 -1.11
C LEU A 168 -48.31 -18.73 -1.01
N THR A 169 -49.03 -19.08 -2.09
CA THR A 169 -50.49 -19.18 -2.03
C THR A 169 -50.94 -20.41 -1.22
N LEU A 170 -50.22 -21.53 -1.30
CA LEU A 170 -50.51 -22.72 -0.50
C LEU A 170 -50.30 -22.45 1.00
N ASP A 171 -49.22 -21.76 1.35
CA ASP A 171 -48.94 -21.30 2.71
C ASP A 171 -50.05 -20.37 3.24
N GLN A 172 -50.47 -19.38 2.44
CA GLN A 172 -51.59 -18.50 2.78
C GLN A 172 -52.91 -19.25 3.03
N PHE A 173 -53.14 -20.36 2.32
CA PHE A 173 -54.31 -21.21 2.55
C PHE A 173 -54.13 -22.21 3.70
N GLY A 174 -52.91 -22.34 4.25
CA GLY A 174 -52.57 -23.36 5.24
C GLY A 174 -52.63 -24.78 4.68
N TRP A 175 -52.34 -24.95 3.38
CA TRP A 175 -52.39 -26.24 2.71
C TRP A 175 -51.02 -26.90 2.69
N ASN A 176 -50.95 -28.12 3.22
CA ASN A 176 -49.76 -28.96 3.10
C ASN A 176 -49.51 -29.41 1.66
N LEU A 177 -48.27 -29.82 1.41
CA LEU A 177 -47.79 -30.17 0.09
C LEU A 177 -46.87 -31.41 0.16
N LEU A 178 -47.35 -32.56 -0.33
CA LEU A 178 -46.62 -33.83 -0.30
C LEU A 178 -46.63 -34.49 -1.70
N PRO A 179 -45.50 -34.92 -2.28
CA PRO A 179 -45.53 -35.64 -3.55
C PRO A 179 -46.30 -36.95 -3.42
N CYS A 180 -47.19 -37.27 -4.36
CA CYS A 180 -48.02 -38.48 -4.28
C CYS A 180 -47.21 -39.79 -4.34
N SER A 181 -45.96 -39.74 -4.76
CA SER A 181 -45.06 -40.90 -4.90
C SER A 181 -44.09 -41.08 -3.73
N VAL A 182 -44.12 -40.21 -2.72
CA VAL A 182 -43.11 -40.09 -1.65
C VAL A 182 -43.76 -40.27 -0.28
N ASN A 183 -43.01 -40.85 0.66
CA ASN A 183 -43.41 -40.93 2.07
C ASN A 183 -42.87 -39.72 2.85
N GLU A 184 -43.64 -39.20 3.80
CA GLU A 184 -43.25 -38.09 4.68
C GLU A 184 -41.93 -38.34 5.44
N SER A 185 -41.57 -39.60 5.72
CA SER A 185 -40.33 -39.92 6.41
C SER A 185 -39.07 -39.91 5.53
N GLU A 186 -39.19 -39.63 4.22
CA GLU A 186 -38.05 -39.56 3.32
C GLU A 186 -37.18 -38.32 3.59
N ILE A 187 -35.86 -38.53 3.64
CA ILE A 187 -34.89 -37.48 4.00
C ILE A 187 -34.93 -36.32 3.01
N ASP A 188 -34.99 -36.60 1.71
CA ASP A 188 -35.02 -35.56 0.67
C ASP A 188 -36.27 -34.67 0.77
N TYR A 189 -37.41 -35.23 1.19
CA TYR A 189 -38.63 -34.47 1.46
C TYR A 189 -38.50 -33.58 2.69
N GLN A 190 -37.84 -34.05 3.76
CA GLN A 190 -37.58 -33.22 4.94
C GLN A 190 -36.66 -32.04 4.60
N PHE A 191 -35.64 -32.24 3.75
CA PHE A 191 -34.83 -31.13 3.23
C PHE A 191 -35.65 -30.17 2.36
N PHE A 192 -36.55 -30.69 1.53
CA PHE A 192 -37.49 -29.86 0.76
C PHE A 192 -38.36 -28.97 1.67
N LEU A 193 -38.92 -29.53 2.75
CA LEU A 193 -39.73 -28.77 3.70
C LEU A 193 -38.93 -27.68 4.41
N ALA A 194 -37.72 -27.98 4.88
CA ALA A 194 -36.85 -26.98 5.49
C ALA A 194 -36.53 -25.84 4.52
N ASN A 195 -36.22 -26.17 3.26
CA ASN A 195 -35.98 -25.18 2.21
C ASN A 195 -37.25 -24.36 1.86
N LEU A 196 -38.42 -24.98 1.90
CA LEU A 196 -39.69 -24.30 1.68
C LEU A 196 -39.98 -23.27 2.79
N GLU A 197 -39.73 -23.62 4.05
CA GLU A 197 -39.87 -22.70 5.19
C GLU A 197 -38.95 -21.48 5.03
N GLU A 198 -37.71 -21.67 4.58
CA GLU A 198 -36.76 -20.58 4.29
C GLU A 198 -37.26 -19.64 3.18
N ILE A 199 -37.83 -20.16 2.08
CA ILE A 199 -38.43 -19.35 1.01
C ILE A 199 -39.57 -18.49 1.54
N ILE A 200 -40.46 -19.11 2.34
CA ILE A 200 -41.63 -18.44 2.91
C ILE A 200 -41.18 -17.35 3.88
N TRP A 201 -40.23 -17.65 4.76
CA TRP A 201 -39.64 -16.67 5.68
C TRP A 201 -39.03 -15.50 4.91
N TYR A 202 -38.18 -15.77 3.90
CA TYR A 202 -37.53 -14.73 3.12
C TYR A 202 -38.56 -13.78 2.47
N LYS A 203 -39.56 -14.34 1.78
CA LYS A 203 -40.58 -13.55 1.07
C LYS A 203 -41.51 -12.79 1.99
N ASN A 204 -41.96 -13.41 3.07
CA ASN A 204 -42.95 -12.79 3.96
C ASN A 204 -42.32 -11.84 4.98
N THR A 205 -41.07 -12.09 5.37
CA THR A 205 -40.44 -11.41 6.52
C THR A 205 -39.22 -10.57 6.12
N TYR A 206 -38.35 -11.07 5.25
CA TYR A 206 -37.05 -10.43 5.00
C TYR A 206 -37.05 -9.47 3.79
N GLU A 207 -37.61 -9.86 2.65
CA GLU A 207 -37.49 -9.16 1.35
C GLU A 207 -37.81 -7.65 1.42
N ASN A 208 -38.78 -7.27 2.24
CA ASN A 208 -39.24 -5.88 2.40
C ASN A 208 -38.90 -5.26 3.76
N ALA A 209 -38.15 -5.97 4.62
CA ALA A 209 -37.75 -5.46 5.92
C ALA A 209 -36.39 -4.75 5.87
N GLU A 210 -36.17 -3.81 6.80
CA GLU A 210 -34.81 -3.36 7.12
C GLU A 210 -34.16 -4.41 8.03
N PRO A 211 -33.00 -4.96 7.64
CA PRO A 211 -32.30 -5.95 8.47
C PRO A 211 -31.92 -5.35 9.83
N LYS A 212 -32.25 -6.05 10.91
CA LYS A 212 -31.77 -5.71 12.24
C LYS A 212 -30.43 -6.41 12.46
N ILE A 213 -29.34 -5.67 12.31
CA ILE A 213 -27.97 -6.18 12.44
C ILE A 213 -27.41 -5.80 13.81
N ASP A 214 -26.78 -6.75 14.49
CA ASP A 214 -26.13 -6.52 15.78
C ASP A 214 -24.95 -5.53 15.65
N LEU A 215 -24.74 -4.73 16.70
CA LEU A 215 -23.70 -3.71 16.70
C LEU A 215 -22.29 -4.28 16.49
N SER A 216 -22.01 -5.49 16.99
CA SER A 216 -20.73 -6.17 16.74
C SER A 216 -20.53 -6.49 15.26
N SER A 217 -21.53 -7.06 14.59
CA SER A 217 -21.49 -7.34 13.14
C SER A 217 -21.38 -6.07 12.28
N ILE A 218 -21.92 -4.94 12.73
CA ILE A 218 -21.74 -3.66 12.04
C ILE A 218 -20.27 -3.20 12.12
N TRP A 219 -19.62 -3.38 13.26
CA TRP A 219 -18.29 -2.83 13.54
C TRP A 219 -17.12 -3.80 13.36
N GLU A 220 -17.38 -5.09 13.16
CA GLU A 220 -16.35 -6.15 13.08
C GLU A 220 -15.29 -5.86 11.99
N ASN A 221 -15.67 -5.16 10.93
CA ASN A 221 -14.82 -4.90 9.77
C ASN A 221 -14.12 -3.53 9.82
N VAL A 222 -14.21 -2.77 10.93
CA VAL A 222 -13.74 -1.37 10.95
C VAL A 222 -12.25 -1.21 10.60
N ASP A 223 -11.38 -2.07 11.13
CA ASP A 223 -9.95 -2.05 10.80
C ASP A 223 -9.68 -2.77 9.45
N TYR A 224 -10.44 -3.83 9.14
CA TYR A 224 -10.33 -4.60 7.89
C TYR A 224 -10.62 -3.75 6.64
N ILE A 225 -11.63 -2.88 6.70
CA ILE A 225 -12.02 -1.99 5.58
C ILE A 225 -10.84 -1.12 5.18
N SER A 226 -10.13 -0.56 6.16
CA SER A 226 -9.07 0.41 5.92
C SER A 226 -7.71 -0.18 5.70
N THR A 227 -7.33 -1.31 6.31
CA THR A 227 -5.95 -1.82 6.23
C THR A 227 -5.85 -3.33 6.02
N ARG A 228 -6.99 -4.03 5.84
CA ARG A 228 -7.07 -5.51 5.77
C ARG A 228 -6.44 -6.21 6.98
N LEU A 229 -6.34 -5.51 8.12
CA LEU A 229 -6.08 -6.14 9.41
C LEU A 229 -7.20 -7.13 9.76
N PRO A 230 -6.94 -8.13 10.61
CA PRO A 230 -7.93 -9.13 10.98
C PRO A 230 -9.24 -8.51 11.46
N LYS A 231 -10.36 -9.12 11.06
CA LYS A 231 -11.70 -8.76 11.54
C LYS A 231 -11.79 -8.92 13.04
N LEU A 232 -12.53 -8.04 13.69
CA LEU A 232 -12.69 -8.07 15.14
C LEU A 232 -13.58 -9.24 15.55
N GLU A 233 -13.06 -10.09 16.43
CA GLU A 233 -13.82 -11.20 17.00
C GLU A 233 -14.89 -10.68 17.97
N ASN A 234 -15.97 -11.44 18.17
CA ASN A 234 -17.07 -11.03 19.06
C ASN A 234 -16.62 -10.77 20.52
N LEU A 235 -15.55 -11.44 20.97
CA LEU A 235 -14.95 -11.19 22.29
C LEU A 235 -14.39 -9.78 22.43
N ARG A 236 -13.94 -9.14 21.35
CA ARG A 236 -13.49 -7.72 21.36
C ARG A 236 -14.57 -6.78 21.86
N PHE A 237 -15.84 -7.11 21.65
CA PHE A 237 -16.96 -6.27 22.04
C PHE A 237 -17.50 -6.59 23.44
N THR A 238 -17.28 -7.80 23.95
CA THR A 238 -18.00 -8.32 25.13
C THR A 238 -17.11 -8.62 26.33
N ASP A 239 -15.82 -8.89 26.10
CA ASP A 239 -14.85 -9.22 27.15
C ASP A 239 -14.50 -8.00 28.03
N ILE A 240 -14.36 -8.24 29.34
CA ILE A 240 -14.17 -7.18 30.35
C ILE A 240 -12.85 -6.42 30.18
N ASP A 241 -11.82 -7.08 29.67
CA ASP A 241 -10.49 -6.51 29.47
C ASP A 241 -10.29 -6.01 28.02
N GLN A 242 -11.34 -6.05 27.20
CA GLN A 242 -11.34 -5.54 25.83
C GLN A 242 -12.33 -4.37 25.65
N GLY A 243 -12.89 -4.21 24.45
CA GLY A 243 -13.78 -3.10 24.08
C GLY A 243 -13.25 -2.25 22.93
N MET A 244 -14.13 -1.41 22.39
CA MET A 244 -13.85 -0.53 21.27
C MET A 244 -13.36 0.85 21.73
N TRP A 245 -12.26 1.32 21.14
CA TRP A 245 -11.74 2.68 21.39
C TRP A 245 -12.71 3.76 20.92
N GLU A 246 -13.37 3.52 19.79
CA GLU A 246 -14.31 4.44 19.15
C GLU A 246 -15.59 4.65 19.98
N PHE A 247 -15.90 3.74 20.90
CA PHE A 247 -17.09 3.86 21.76
C PHE A 247 -16.78 4.62 23.05
N TYR A 248 -15.52 4.96 23.29
CA TYR A 248 -15.08 5.68 24.47
C TYR A 248 -15.09 7.19 24.23
N THR A 249 -16.04 7.88 24.84
CA THR A 249 -16.13 9.35 24.82
C THR A 249 -16.26 9.89 26.25
N GLN A 250 -15.26 10.66 26.68
CA GLN A 250 -15.30 11.43 27.94
C GLN A 250 -15.62 12.91 27.72
N ASN A 251 -15.61 13.37 26.46
CA ASN A 251 -15.68 14.78 26.15
C ASN A 251 -17.10 15.19 25.76
N GLN A 252 -17.70 16.09 26.55
CA GLN A 252 -19.04 16.63 26.27
C GLN A 252 -19.10 17.36 24.92
N SER A 253 -17.99 17.93 24.42
CA SER A 253 -17.97 18.62 23.12
C SER A 253 -18.12 17.68 21.93
N LEU A 254 -17.93 16.38 22.11
CA LEU A 254 -18.07 15.37 21.06
C LEU A 254 -19.48 14.77 21.02
N GLN A 255 -20.36 15.04 21.99
CA GLN A 255 -21.66 14.36 22.11
C GLN A 255 -22.55 14.51 20.85
N GLU A 256 -22.50 15.66 20.16
CA GLU A 256 -23.26 15.88 18.93
C GLU A 256 -22.78 15.03 17.74
N GLN A 257 -21.56 14.51 17.81
CA GLN A 257 -20.94 13.67 16.78
C GLN A 257 -21.20 12.17 17.01
N TYR A 258 -21.85 11.81 18.12
CA TYR A 258 -22.12 10.42 18.49
C TYR A 258 -23.61 10.12 18.43
N LEU A 259 -23.95 8.88 18.08
CA LEU A 259 -25.28 8.31 18.13
C LEU A 259 -25.40 7.41 19.38
N GLN A 260 -26.53 7.52 20.07
CA GLN A 260 -26.89 6.59 21.12
C GLN A 260 -27.55 5.36 20.48
N VAL A 261 -27.02 4.17 20.77
CA VAL A 261 -27.51 2.88 20.26
C VAL A 261 -27.84 1.96 21.42
N ASP A 262 -29.06 1.42 21.41
CA ASP A 262 -29.50 0.41 22.36
C ASP A 262 -29.06 -0.98 21.87
N THR A 263 -28.43 -1.73 22.77
CA THR A 263 -27.90 -3.07 22.48
C THR A 263 -28.50 -4.10 23.42
N GLU A 264 -28.81 -5.28 22.89
CA GLU A 264 -29.26 -6.42 23.69
C GLU A 264 -28.06 -7.12 24.35
N GLN A 265 -26.89 -7.08 23.70
CA GLN A 265 -25.63 -7.61 24.20
C GLN A 265 -24.91 -6.60 25.11
N ALA A 266 -24.07 -7.09 26.02
CA ALA A 266 -23.21 -6.24 26.86
C ALA A 266 -21.98 -5.76 26.08
N ILE A 267 -22.17 -4.81 25.16
CA ILE A 267 -21.09 -4.20 24.38
C ILE A 267 -20.27 -3.25 25.27
N ARG A 268 -18.94 -3.27 25.11
CA ARG A 268 -18.00 -2.51 25.92
C ARG A 268 -17.20 -1.50 25.10
N TYR A 269 -17.01 -0.33 25.69
CA TYR A 269 -16.01 0.64 25.24
C TYR A 269 -14.69 0.41 25.98
N ARG A 270 -13.58 0.88 25.41
CA ARG A 270 -12.26 0.80 26.02
C ARG A 270 -11.55 2.15 25.98
N ASN A 271 -11.08 2.62 27.13
CA ASN A 271 -10.23 3.81 27.20
C ASN A 271 -8.90 3.52 26.46
N PRO A 272 -8.56 4.23 25.37
CA PRO A 272 -7.31 3.99 24.64
C PRO A 272 -6.06 4.23 25.49
N GLU A 273 -6.13 5.01 26.57
CA GLU A 273 -4.99 5.20 27.48
C GLU A 273 -4.52 3.90 28.13
N LEU A 274 -5.44 2.95 28.37
CA LEU A 274 -5.12 1.66 28.97
C LEU A 274 -4.30 0.75 28.04
N ASP A 275 -4.27 1.08 26.75
CA ASP A 275 -3.51 0.35 25.73
C ASP A 275 -2.19 1.03 25.37
N ILE A 276 -1.83 2.14 26.02
CA ILE A 276 -0.54 2.79 25.79
C ILE A 276 0.60 1.86 26.24
N ARG A 277 1.52 1.60 25.33
CA ARG A 277 2.74 0.82 25.57
C ARG A 277 3.89 1.77 25.91
N ASN A 278 4.58 1.48 27.02
CA ASN A 278 5.81 2.17 27.40
C ASN A 278 7.01 1.61 26.61
N ALA A 279 6.94 1.71 25.29
CA ALA A 279 7.97 1.24 24.37
C ALA A 279 8.25 2.31 23.32
N LYS A 280 9.47 2.27 22.80
CA LYS A 280 9.95 3.16 21.74
C LYS A 280 9.74 2.47 20.39
N VAL A 281 9.39 3.23 19.38
CA VAL A 281 9.25 2.74 18.00
C VAL A 281 10.33 3.40 17.15
N ALA A 282 11.18 2.60 16.53
CA ALA A 282 12.12 3.05 15.52
C ALA A 282 11.52 2.80 14.13
N ILE A 283 11.51 3.83 13.28
CA ILE A 283 11.01 3.76 11.91
C ILE A 283 12.16 4.16 10.97
N ASP A 284 12.65 3.20 10.20
CA ASP A 284 13.50 3.49 9.05
C ASP A 284 12.59 3.74 7.84
N PHE A 285 12.37 5.01 7.50
CA PHE A 285 11.64 5.42 6.30
C PHE A 285 12.58 5.44 5.10
N GLY A 286 12.83 4.27 4.50
CA GLY A 286 13.71 4.12 3.34
C GLY A 286 13.07 4.56 2.01
N THR A 287 13.89 4.63 0.96
CA THR A 287 13.43 5.01 -0.40
C THR A 287 12.52 3.94 -1.03
N SER A 288 12.84 2.66 -0.80
CA SER A 288 12.16 1.52 -1.41
C SER A 288 11.26 0.76 -0.44
N SER A 289 11.69 0.63 0.82
CA SER A 289 10.97 -0.06 1.89
C SER A 289 11.12 0.72 3.20
N THR A 290 10.18 0.50 4.11
CA THR A 290 10.16 1.02 5.48
C THR A 290 10.22 -0.16 6.43
N VAL A 291 11.05 -0.04 7.47
CA VAL A 291 11.18 -1.03 8.54
C VAL A 291 10.77 -0.40 9.86
N VAL A 292 10.08 -1.17 10.70
CA VAL A 292 9.69 -0.73 12.03
C VAL A 292 10.20 -1.71 13.08
N ALA A 293 10.89 -1.19 14.08
CA ALA A 293 11.38 -1.96 15.22
C ALA A 293 10.84 -1.37 16.53
N ILE A 294 10.63 -2.23 17.53
CA ILE A 294 10.30 -1.83 18.90
C ILE A 294 11.22 -2.54 19.89
N ARG A 295 11.34 -1.97 21.08
CA ARG A 295 11.97 -2.66 22.22
C ARG A 295 10.94 -2.99 23.28
N SER A 296 10.82 -4.28 23.60
CA SER A 296 9.91 -4.81 24.61
C SER A 296 10.68 -5.69 25.59
N ASN A 297 10.62 -5.37 26.89
CA ASN A 297 11.33 -6.11 27.94
C ASN A 297 12.85 -6.30 27.66
N GLY A 298 13.50 -5.27 27.10
CA GLY A 298 14.92 -5.30 26.75
C GLY A 298 15.28 -6.11 25.49
N LYS A 299 14.29 -6.61 24.75
CA LYS A 299 14.48 -7.32 23.48
C LYS A 299 14.04 -6.47 22.31
N ASP A 300 14.85 -6.47 21.25
CA ASP A 300 14.50 -5.86 19.99
C ASP A 300 13.59 -6.78 19.18
N GLU A 301 12.51 -6.21 18.67
CA GLU A 301 11.50 -6.92 17.88
C GLU A 301 11.20 -6.11 16.63
N LEU A 302 11.20 -6.76 15.47
CA LEU A 302 10.75 -6.18 14.22
C LEU A 302 9.23 -6.36 14.09
N LEU A 303 8.54 -5.30 13.68
CA LEU A 303 7.11 -5.35 13.44
C LEU A 303 6.83 -5.73 11.99
N ARG A 304 5.94 -6.72 11.82
CA ARG A 304 5.37 -7.04 10.52
C ARG A 304 4.27 -6.03 10.20
N ILE A 305 4.52 -5.15 9.22
CA ILE A 305 3.66 -4.02 8.85
C ILE A 305 3.07 -4.29 7.46
N GLY A 306 1.79 -3.97 7.26
CA GLY A 306 1.17 -4.08 5.94
C GLY A 306 0.81 -5.51 5.54
N LEU A 307 0.79 -6.44 6.52
CA LEU A 307 0.25 -7.78 6.37
C LEU A 307 -1.28 -7.75 6.31
N GLN A 308 -1.85 -8.60 5.48
CA GLN A 308 -3.29 -8.82 5.40
C GLN A 308 -3.73 -9.97 6.31
N GLU A 309 -5.03 -10.08 6.61
CA GLU A 309 -5.59 -11.14 7.46
C GLU A 309 -5.07 -12.56 7.11
N GLU A 310 -4.93 -12.87 5.82
CA GLU A 310 -4.43 -14.17 5.37
C GLU A 310 -2.95 -14.41 5.72
N ASP A 311 -2.14 -13.36 5.76
CA ASP A 311 -0.72 -13.45 6.11
C ASP A 311 -0.53 -13.82 7.58
N PHE A 312 -1.45 -13.39 8.46
CA PHE A 312 -1.43 -13.79 9.88
C PHE A 312 -1.75 -15.27 10.08
N LYS A 313 -2.35 -15.95 9.10
CA LYS A 313 -2.67 -17.38 9.13
C LYS A 313 -1.52 -18.26 8.61
N LYS A 314 -0.48 -17.66 8.01
CA LYS A 314 0.71 -18.38 7.52
C LYS A 314 1.58 -18.84 8.69
N HIS A 315 2.09 -20.07 8.61
CA HIS A 315 2.93 -20.68 9.64
C HIS A 315 4.43 -20.35 9.47
N SER A 316 4.84 -19.92 8.28
CA SER A 316 6.21 -19.48 7.97
C SER A 316 6.27 -17.95 7.94
N ILE A 317 7.21 -17.37 8.67
CA ILE A 317 7.54 -15.94 8.63
C ILE A 317 8.71 -15.76 7.67
N SER A 318 8.60 -14.82 6.74
CA SER A 318 9.68 -14.45 5.80
C SER A 318 10.26 -13.09 6.17
N ASP A 319 11.52 -12.86 5.83
CA ASP A 319 12.19 -11.56 6.03
C ASP A 319 11.46 -10.41 5.33
N ASN A 320 10.87 -10.70 4.18
CA ASN A 320 10.05 -9.75 3.43
C ASN A 320 8.84 -9.26 4.24
N ASP A 321 8.40 -10.00 5.27
CA ASP A 321 7.29 -9.60 6.14
C ASP A 321 7.66 -8.42 7.06
N PHE A 322 8.96 -8.14 7.25
CA PHE A 322 9.47 -7.02 8.05
C PHE A 322 9.85 -5.81 7.19
N GLU A 323 9.77 -5.92 5.87
CA GLU A 323 10.05 -4.84 4.92
C GLU A 323 8.75 -4.36 4.25
N ASN A 324 8.20 -3.26 4.73
CA ASN A 324 6.97 -2.68 4.18
C ASN A 324 7.29 -1.76 2.99
N PRO A 325 6.91 -2.07 1.73
CA PRO A 325 7.25 -1.25 0.57
C PRO A 325 6.74 0.19 0.66
N THR A 326 7.54 1.17 0.24
CA THR A 326 7.20 2.59 0.32
C THR A 326 6.48 3.08 -0.94
N ILE A 327 5.27 2.57 -1.16
CA ILE A 327 4.49 2.71 -2.40
C ILE A 327 3.00 2.80 -2.11
N LEU A 328 2.29 3.60 -2.90
CA LEU A 328 0.82 3.72 -2.90
C LEU A 328 0.28 3.43 -4.30
N GLU A 329 -0.95 2.89 -4.37
CA GLU A 329 -1.73 2.80 -5.60
C GLU A 329 -3.09 3.46 -5.40
N PHE A 330 -3.47 4.39 -6.26
CA PHE A 330 -4.78 5.03 -6.20
C PHE A 330 -5.73 4.40 -7.22
N LEU A 331 -6.75 3.69 -6.74
CA LEU A 331 -7.77 3.09 -7.59
C LEU A 331 -8.88 4.10 -7.90
N ASP A 332 -9.27 4.89 -6.90
CA ASP A 332 -10.22 5.99 -7.01
C ASP A 332 -9.78 7.15 -6.10
N ILE A 333 -9.13 8.16 -6.68
CA ILE A 333 -8.60 9.28 -5.88
C ILE A 333 -9.73 10.14 -5.29
N GLN A 334 -10.89 10.22 -5.94
CA GLN A 334 -12.00 11.05 -5.47
C GLN A 334 -12.62 10.46 -4.21
N GLU A 335 -12.84 9.15 -4.18
CA GLU A 335 -13.31 8.46 -2.98
C GLU A 335 -12.32 8.56 -1.82
N VAL A 336 -11.02 8.45 -2.10
CA VAL A 336 -9.95 8.66 -1.11
C VAL A 336 -10.02 10.06 -0.51
N LEU A 337 -10.10 11.11 -1.35
CA LEU A 337 -10.17 12.50 -0.89
C LEU A 337 -11.43 12.75 -0.03
N ASN A 338 -12.57 12.18 -0.43
CA ASN A 338 -13.82 12.30 0.30
C ASN A 338 -13.75 11.61 1.67
N ALA A 339 -13.20 10.40 1.74
CA ALA A 339 -13.00 9.68 2.99
C ALA A 339 -12.00 10.39 3.89
N TRP A 340 -10.86 10.81 3.33
CA TRP A 340 -9.77 11.50 4.02
C TRP A 340 -10.21 12.84 4.62
N GLY A 341 -11.08 13.59 3.95
CA GLY A 341 -11.64 14.84 4.46
C GLY A 341 -12.83 14.68 5.40
N SER A 342 -13.37 13.47 5.57
CA SER A 342 -14.63 13.27 6.32
C SER A 342 -14.45 13.27 7.84
N GLU A 343 -13.34 12.73 8.33
CA GLU A 343 -13.01 12.64 9.76
C GLU A 343 -11.51 12.94 9.97
N VAL A 344 -11.19 13.60 11.07
CA VAL A 344 -9.80 13.92 11.41
C VAL A 344 -9.04 12.65 11.81
N TYR A 345 -9.65 11.83 12.67
CA TYR A 345 -9.01 10.66 13.29
C TYR A 345 -9.64 9.36 12.80
N ARG A 346 -8.78 8.40 12.43
CA ARG A 346 -9.10 7.10 11.84
C ARG A 346 -10.22 7.21 10.79
N PRO A 347 -10.08 8.08 9.77
CA PRO A 347 -11.07 8.16 8.69
C PRO A 347 -11.26 6.79 8.06
N LEU A 348 -12.51 6.43 7.75
CA LEU A 348 -12.84 5.15 7.13
C LEU A 348 -12.53 5.16 5.62
N ILE A 349 -11.23 5.17 5.29
CA ILE A 349 -10.73 4.97 3.92
C ILE A 349 -10.95 3.50 3.55
N ASP A 350 -11.51 3.22 2.38
CA ASP A 350 -11.68 1.83 1.90
C ASP A 350 -10.42 1.40 1.14
N TRP A 351 -9.85 0.27 1.54
CA TRP A 351 -8.72 -0.38 0.87
C TRP A 351 -8.99 -0.65 -0.62
N ASN A 352 -10.24 -0.80 -1.04
CA ASN A 352 -10.60 -0.97 -2.45
C ASN A 352 -10.53 0.34 -3.27
N THR A 353 -10.18 1.47 -2.65
CA THR A 353 -10.00 2.77 -3.33
C THR A 353 -8.53 3.20 -3.38
N VAL A 354 -7.71 2.67 -2.46
CA VAL A 354 -6.28 2.91 -2.39
C VAL A 354 -5.57 1.71 -1.75
N HIS A 355 -4.54 1.22 -2.41
CA HIS A 355 -3.65 0.21 -1.84
C HIS A 355 -2.38 0.85 -1.29
N CYS A 356 -1.83 0.23 -0.26
CA CYS A 356 -0.57 0.62 0.36
C CYS A 356 0.41 -0.55 0.41
N SER A 357 1.69 -0.26 0.25
CA SER A 357 2.78 -1.20 0.53
C SER A 357 2.76 -2.50 -0.29
N HIS A 358 2.60 -3.67 0.35
CA HIS A 358 2.72 -4.98 -0.29
C HIS A 358 1.71 -5.16 -1.42
N GLU A 359 0.45 -4.77 -1.21
CA GLU A 359 -0.60 -4.89 -2.23
C GLU A 359 -0.28 -4.03 -3.46
N ALA A 360 0.05 -2.75 -3.24
CA ALA A 360 0.45 -1.85 -4.32
C ALA A 360 1.73 -2.34 -5.05
N ARG A 361 2.69 -2.91 -4.32
CA ARG A 361 3.91 -3.51 -4.91
C ARG A 361 3.61 -4.75 -5.74
N LEU A 362 2.75 -5.65 -5.25
CA LEU A 362 2.35 -6.85 -5.98
C LEU A 362 1.64 -6.47 -7.28
N ARG A 363 0.65 -5.56 -7.20
CA ARG A 363 -0.04 -5.06 -8.39
C ARG A 363 0.89 -4.39 -9.38
N PHE A 364 1.84 -3.59 -8.90
CA PHE A 364 2.85 -2.96 -9.77
C PHE A 364 3.75 -4.00 -10.44
N ARG A 365 4.26 -4.99 -9.69
CA ARG A 365 5.17 -6.02 -10.23
C ARG A 365 4.48 -6.94 -11.23
N ASP A 366 3.28 -7.41 -10.90
CA ASP A 366 2.55 -8.40 -11.70
C ASP A 366 1.94 -7.76 -12.97
N ASN A 367 1.87 -6.42 -13.03
CA ASN A 367 1.36 -5.66 -14.16
C ASN A 367 2.31 -4.52 -14.59
N ASP A 368 3.61 -4.74 -14.43
CA ASP A 368 4.68 -3.77 -14.69
C ASP A 368 4.82 -3.35 -16.17
N SER A 369 3.90 -3.82 -17.01
CA SER A 369 3.82 -3.62 -18.46
C SER A 369 2.49 -2.98 -18.89
N ASP A 370 1.54 -2.77 -17.97
CA ASP A 370 0.27 -2.09 -18.26
C ASP A 370 0.37 -0.60 -17.89
N PRO A 371 0.39 0.31 -18.89
CA PRO A 371 0.49 1.74 -18.62
C PRO A 371 -0.62 2.28 -17.71
N LYS A 372 -1.81 1.66 -17.71
CA LYS A 372 -2.94 2.07 -16.87
C LYS A 372 -2.66 1.82 -15.40
N ILE A 373 -2.03 0.70 -15.05
CA ILE A 373 -1.70 0.36 -13.66
C ILE A 373 -0.50 1.18 -13.22
N VAL A 374 0.52 1.28 -14.06
CA VAL A 374 1.71 2.08 -13.73
C VAL A 374 1.37 3.56 -13.52
N SER A 375 0.38 4.12 -14.22
CA SER A 375 -0.04 5.52 -14.03
C SER A 375 -0.75 5.80 -12.70
N SER A 376 -1.31 4.79 -12.03
CA SER A 376 -1.96 4.93 -10.72
C SER A 376 -1.02 4.68 -9.54
N ILE A 377 0.20 4.24 -9.82
CA ILE A 377 1.21 3.92 -8.81
C ILE A 377 1.99 5.18 -8.45
N PHE A 378 2.00 5.51 -7.16
CA PHE A 378 2.92 6.48 -6.60
C PHE A 378 4.03 5.74 -5.83
N ALA A 379 5.13 5.49 -6.52
CA ALA A 379 6.36 4.96 -5.95
C ALA A 379 7.34 6.07 -5.53
N ARG A 380 8.36 5.71 -4.74
CA ARG A 380 9.50 6.59 -4.39
C ARG A 380 9.09 7.84 -3.59
N LEU A 381 8.16 7.70 -2.63
CA LEU A 381 7.65 8.80 -1.79
C LEU A 381 8.77 9.63 -1.14
N LYS A 382 9.83 8.98 -0.64
CA LYS A 382 10.99 9.67 -0.04
C LYS A 382 11.77 10.53 -1.04
N GLN A 383 11.89 10.10 -2.30
CA GLN A 383 12.54 10.88 -3.36
C GLN A 383 11.66 12.02 -3.84
N TRP A 384 10.33 11.83 -3.86
CA TRP A 384 9.41 12.91 -4.19
C TRP A 384 9.55 14.09 -3.23
N ALA A 385 9.76 13.83 -1.93
CA ALA A 385 10.01 14.87 -0.93
C ALA A 385 11.24 15.75 -1.21
N LEU A 386 12.23 15.24 -1.95
CA LEU A 386 13.45 15.96 -2.32
C LEU A 386 13.30 16.88 -3.53
N ARG A 387 12.24 16.73 -4.34
CA ARG A 387 12.09 17.48 -5.59
C ARG A 387 11.67 18.92 -5.27
N GLU A 388 12.40 19.91 -5.79
CA GLU A 388 12.04 21.34 -5.64
C GLU A 388 10.64 21.64 -6.20
N ALA A 389 9.93 22.61 -5.61
CA ALA A 389 8.54 22.95 -5.94
C ALA A 389 8.28 23.27 -7.44
N GLU A 390 9.27 23.75 -8.19
CA GLU A 390 9.14 24.03 -9.63
C GLU A 390 9.24 22.76 -10.51
N GLN A 391 9.93 21.72 -10.02
CA GLN A 391 10.13 20.45 -10.72
C GLN A 391 9.19 19.34 -10.20
N ALA A 392 8.49 19.58 -9.08
CA ALA A 392 7.69 18.60 -8.34
C ALA A 392 6.20 18.54 -8.73
N ARG A 393 5.83 18.85 -9.97
CA ARG A 393 4.46 18.61 -10.48
C ARG A 393 4.23 17.12 -10.73
N VAL A 394 4.21 16.34 -9.66
CA VAL A 394 3.94 14.91 -9.72
C VAL A 394 2.44 14.72 -9.86
N ARG A 395 2.06 13.95 -10.88
CA ARG A 395 0.68 13.58 -11.15
C ARG A 395 0.53 12.07 -11.11
N ILE A 396 -0.69 11.65 -10.84
CA ILE A 396 -1.12 10.27 -11.03
C ILE A 396 -2.41 10.28 -11.85
N THR A 397 -2.68 9.17 -12.50
CA THR A 397 -3.99 8.89 -13.09
C THR A 397 -4.50 7.60 -12.45
N ASP A 398 -5.60 7.71 -11.70
CA ASP A 398 -6.19 6.57 -10.99
C ASP A 398 -6.80 5.53 -11.96
N GLN A 399 -7.32 4.41 -11.43
CA GLN A 399 -7.94 3.36 -12.26
C GLN A 399 -9.30 3.74 -12.86
N LYS A 400 -9.87 4.89 -12.47
CA LYS A 400 -11.09 5.51 -12.99
C LYS A 400 -10.81 6.63 -14.02
N ASN A 401 -9.54 6.88 -14.35
CA ASN A 401 -9.06 7.93 -15.25
C ASN A 401 -9.19 9.36 -14.71
N HIS A 402 -9.19 9.54 -13.38
CA HIS A 402 -9.05 10.86 -12.77
C HIS A 402 -7.57 11.22 -12.62
N GLU A 403 -7.20 12.41 -13.06
CA GLU A 403 -5.87 12.97 -12.88
C GLU A 403 -5.81 13.77 -11.56
N TYR A 404 -4.79 13.54 -10.76
CA TYR A 404 -4.53 14.30 -9.52
C TYR A 404 -3.09 14.79 -9.49
N GLU A 405 -2.91 16.09 -9.24
CA GLU A 405 -1.59 16.73 -9.07
C GLU A 405 -1.33 16.97 -7.58
N PHE A 406 -0.24 16.39 -7.07
CA PHE A 406 0.16 16.57 -5.68
C PHE A 406 0.80 17.94 -5.46
N LYS A 407 0.37 18.62 -4.40
CA LYS A 407 1.02 19.85 -3.96
C LYS A 407 2.39 19.54 -3.33
N PRO A 408 3.38 20.44 -3.45
CA PRO A 408 4.63 20.30 -2.72
C PRO A 408 4.42 20.12 -1.21
N LEU A 409 5.34 19.41 -0.57
CA LEU A 409 5.32 19.24 0.88
C LEU A 409 5.38 20.60 1.59
N PHE A 410 4.64 20.68 2.70
CA PHE A 410 4.51 21.86 3.54
C PHE A 410 4.70 21.42 4.99
N GLU A 411 5.39 22.24 5.76
CA GLU A 411 5.63 21.96 7.16
C GLU A 411 4.43 22.43 8.00
N LEU A 412 3.66 21.48 8.52
CA LEU A 412 2.59 21.74 9.48
C LEU A 412 2.62 20.69 10.56
N ASN A 413 3.06 21.11 11.73
CA ASN A 413 3.16 20.26 12.90
C ASN A 413 1.84 20.26 13.70
N PRO A 414 1.37 19.09 14.17
CA PRO A 414 0.31 19.02 15.17
C PRO A 414 0.66 19.85 16.41
N ILE A 415 -0.29 20.62 16.92
CA ILE A 415 -0.12 21.39 18.16
C ILE A 415 -0.55 20.51 19.33
N LYS A 416 0.34 20.30 20.30
CA LYS A 416 0.04 19.49 21.50
C LYS A 416 -1.19 20.04 22.24
N GLY A 417 -2.11 19.15 22.57
CA GLY A 417 -3.36 19.49 23.27
C GLY A 417 -4.42 20.19 22.41
N GLN A 418 -4.22 20.31 21.10
CA GLN A 418 -5.22 20.82 20.16
C GLN A 418 -5.56 19.78 19.10
N SER A 419 -6.84 19.72 18.73
CA SER A 419 -7.26 18.84 17.63
C SER A 419 -6.67 19.33 16.30
N LEU A 420 -6.30 18.39 15.41
CA LEU A 420 -5.90 18.74 14.06
C LEU A 420 -7.04 19.47 13.34
N ASN A 421 -6.73 20.66 12.82
CA ASN A 421 -7.65 21.40 11.97
C ASN A 421 -7.37 21.11 10.50
N ILE A 422 -8.28 20.38 9.85
CA ILE A 422 -8.17 19.99 8.44
C ILE A 422 -8.87 20.95 7.47
N GLN A 423 -9.34 22.12 7.93
CA GLN A 423 -10.19 23.01 7.11
C GLN A 423 -9.43 24.12 6.37
N LYS A 424 -8.50 24.82 7.03
CA LYS A 424 -7.79 25.98 6.45
C LYS A 424 -6.28 25.76 6.52
N ASP A 425 -5.60 25.95 5.40
CA ASP A 425 -4.15 25.78 5.23
C ASP A 425 -3.64 24.33 5.41
N TYR A 426 -4.55 23.35 5.50
CA TYR A 426 -4.27 21.92 5.47
C TYR A 426 -4.20 21.39 4.02
N PRO A 427 -3.27 20.49 3.68
CA PRO A 427 -3.13 19.89 2.36
C PRO A 427 -4.36 19.03 2.11
N GLN A 428 -4.89 19.08 0.89
CA GLN A 428 -6.01 18.21 0.56
C GLN A 428 -5.61 16.73 0.65
N LEU A 429 -4.40 16.40 0.17
CA LEU A 429 -3.78 15.11 0.35
C LEU A 429 -2.25 15.26 0.33
N ASP A 430 -1.61 14.76 1.38
CA ASP A 430 -0.17 14.54 1.44
C ASP A 430 0.06 13.02 1.39
N PRO A 431 0.73 12.48 0.36
CA PRO A 431 0.89 11.04 0.20
C PRO A 431 1.82 10.44 1.27
N ILE A 432 2.75 11.21 1.86
CA ILE A 432 3.58 10.74 2.99
C ILE A 432 2.74 10.71 4.26
N GLU A 433 1.86 11.69 4.48
CA GLU A 433 0.90 11.66 5.59
C GLU A 433 -0.05 10.46 5.48
N LEU A 434 -0.59 10.17 4.30
CA LEU A 434 -1.43 9.00 4.06
C LEU A 434 -0.66 7.69 4.32
N TYR A 435 0.58 7.59 3.83
CA TYR A 435 1.44 6.43 4.09
C TYR A 435 1.73 6.26 5.59
N ALA A 436 2.07 7.35 6.30
CA ALA A 436 2.30 7.34 7.74
C ALA A 436 1.02 7.00 8.53
N TRP A 437 -0.16 7.33 8.01
CA TRP A 437 -1.43 6.91 8.58
C TRP A 437 -1.65 5.40 8.45
N PHE A 438 -1.40 4.80 7.28
CA PHE A 438 -1.43 3.35 7.09
C PHE A 438 -0.44 2.63 8.02
N LEU A 439 0.77 3.19 8.15
CA LEU A 439 1.80 2.71 9.05
C LEU A 439 1.31 2.79 10.51
N GLY A 440 0.76 3.94 10.91
CA GLY A 440 0.20 4.17 12.25
C GLY A 440 -0.94 3.23 12.60
N MET A 441 -1.85 2.93 11.66
CA MET A 441 -2.93 1.95 11.84
C MET A 441 -2.39 0.53 12.09
N ASN A 442 -1.26 0.16 11.47
CA ASN A 442 -0.62 -1.13 11.65
C ASN A 442 0.25 -1.21 12.92
N ILE A 443 0.99 -0.15 13.25
CA ILE A 443 1.80 -0.06 14.47
C ILE A 443 0.87 -0.06 15.69
N ASN A 444 -0.15 0.80 15.66
CA ASN A 444 -1.10 1.02 16.76
C ASN A 444 -2.35 0.15 16.62
N TRP A 445 -2.16 -1.11 16.22
CA TRP A 445 -3.26 -2.08 16.12
C TRP A 445 -3.68 -2.55 17.52
N ARG A 446 -4.96 -2.90 17.69
CA ARG A 446 -5.57 -3.25 18.98
C ARG A 446 -4.86 -4.37 19.74
N GLU A 447 -4.32 -5.35 19.02
CA GLU A 447 -3.56 -6.44 19.65
C GLU A 447 -2.13 -6.03 20.08
N ARG A 448 -1.59 -4.95 19.50
CA ARG A 448 -0.27 -4.39 19.84
C ARG A 448 -0.38 -3.30 20.92
N GLY A 449 -1.46 -2.52 20.89
CA GLY A 449 -1.65 -1.34 21.74
C GLY A 449 -1.21 -0.07 21.02
N ILE A 450 -1.02 1.02 21.77
CA ILE A 450 -0.74 2.36 21.25
C ILE A 450 0.65 2.80 21.68
N TYR A 451 1.45 3.30 20.75
CA TYR A 451 2.79 3.83 21.01
C TYR A 451 2.80 5.35 20.83
N LEU A 452 3.56 6.05 21.68
CA LEU A 452 3.63 7.51 21.66
C LEU A 452 5.02 8.07 21.31
N LYS A 453 6.08 7.25 21.35
CA LYS A 453 7.46 7.71 21.13
C LYS A 453 8.05 7.06 19.88
N TYR A 454 8.23 7.88 18.85
CA TYR A 454 8.71 7.46 17.54
C TYR A 454 10.04 8.12 17.22
N PHE A 455 11.00 7.34 16.74
CA PHE A 455 12.32 7.78 16.31
C PHE A 455 12.51 7.43 14.84
N MET A 456 13.03 8.37 14.07
CA MET A 456 13.32 8.22 12.64
C MET A 456 14.78 8.53 12.35
N THR A 457 15.26 8.02 11.22
CA THR A 457 16.54 8.42 10.60
C THR A 457 16.29 9.16 9.30
N PHE A 458 17.29 9.97 8.91
CA PHE A 458 17.38 10.53 7.57
C PHE A 458 18.81 10.40 7.05
N PRO A 459 19.00 10.45 5.71
CA PRO A 459 20.33 10.57 5.14
C PRO A 459 20.99 11.88 5.57
N VAL A 460 22.31 11.90 5.67
CA VAL A 460 23.03 13.09 6.16
C VAL A 460 22.94 14.24 5.15
N ALA A 461 22.85 13.93 3.86
CA ALA A 461 22.79 14.93 2.80
C ALA A 461 21.45 15.67 2.69
N TYR A 462 20.40 15.26 3.41
CA TYR A 462 19.07 15.88 3.30
C TYR A 462 19.04 17.27 3.97
N PRO A 463 18.49 18.31 3.30
CA PRO A 463 18.27 19.61 3.94
C PRO A 463 17.31 19.49 5.14
N ASN A 464 17.60 20.23 6.21
CA ASN A 464 16.78 20.25 7.43
C ASN A 464 15.31 20.58 7.15
N GLU A 465 15.03 21.52 6.24
CA GLU A 465 13.66 21.88 5.83
C GLU A 465 12.90 20.68 5.24
N VAL A 466 13.57 19.84 4.44
CA VAL A 466 12.95 18.64 3.88
C VAL A 466 12.70 17.59 4.97
N LYS A 467 13.66 17.41 5.89
CA LYS A 467 13.51 16.50 7.04
C LYS A 467 12.31 16.91 7.91
N GLU A 468 12.18 18.19 8.25
CA GLU A 468 11.05 18.68 9.05
C GLU A 468 9.72 18.58 8.32
N LYS A 469 9.67 18.78 7.00
CA LYS A 469 8.45 18.51 6.20
C LYS A 469 8.04 17.04 6.25
N ILE A 470 8.98 16.10 6.13
CA ILE A 470 8.69 14.67 6.25
C ILE A 470 8.26 14.33 7.68
N LEU A 471 8.97 14.80 8.70
CA LEU A 471 8.62 14.61 10.10
C LEU A 471 7.23 15.17 10.42
N ALA A 472 6.88 16.35 9.93
CA ALA A 472 5.55 16.94 10.06
C ALA A 472 4.47 16.03 9.44
N SER A 473 4.74 15.47 8.25
CA SER A 473 3.84 14.53 7.58
C SER A 473 3.64 13.24 8.38
N PHE A 474 4.71 12.70 8.95
CA PHE A 474 4.65 11.54 9.86
C PHE A 474 3.90 11.85 11.15
N ARG A 475 4.17 13.01 11.78
CA ARG A 475 3.45 13.48 12.98
C ARG A 475 1.95 13.54 12.70
N ARG A 476 1.52 14.15 11.59
CA ARG A 476 0.11 14.22 11.19
C ARG A 476 -0.46 12.83 10.92
N GLY A 477 0.19 12.01 10.09
CA GLY A 477 -0.31 10.68 9.73
C GLY A 477 -0.48 9.75 10.93
N LEU A 478 0.53 9.70 11.82
CA LEU A 478 0.48 8.92 13.06
C LEU A 478 -0.63 9.44 14.00
N VAL A 479 -0.73 10.75 14.20
CA VAL A 479 -1.79 11.34 15.03
C VAL A 479 -3.17 11.01 14.48
N ARG A 480 -3.37 11.10 13.17
CA ARG A 480 -4.63 10.73 12.52
C ARG A 480 -4.94 9.24 12.59
N SER A 481 -3.97 8.38 12.92
CA SER A 481 -4.20 6.95 13.12
C SER A 481 -4.70 6.61 14.54
N PHE A 482 -4.60 7.54 15.49
CA PHE A 482 -5.04 7.32 16.87
C PHE A 482 -6.55 7.48 17.05
N PRO A 483 -7.13 6.85 18.08
CA PRO A 483 -8.49 7.16 18.53
C PRO A 483 -8.61 8.62 18.95
N GLU A 484 -9.69 9.30 18.55
CA GLU A 484 -9.91 10.72 18.83
C GLU A 484 -9.88 11.04 20.33
N SER A 485 -10.44 10.16 21.18
CA SER A 485 -10.49 10.36 22.63
C SER A 485 -9.10 10.44 23.27
N LEU A 486 -8.07 9.84 22.66
CA LEU A 486 -6.69 9.95 23.12
C LEU A 486 -6.15 11.38 23.02
N MET A 487 -6.64 12.20 22.09
CA MET A 487 -6.15 13.57 21.88
C MET A 487 -6.44 14.51 23.06
N TYR A 488 -7.42 14.14 23.88
CA TYR A 488 -7.82 14.86 25.08
C TYR A 488 -7.20 14.29 26.37
N SER A 489 -6.41 13.22 26.25
CA SER A 489 -5.67 12.62 27.35
C SER A 489 -4.45 13.47 27.72
N GLU A 490 -4.14 13.56 29.01
CA GLU A 490 -2.84 14.10 29.46
C GLU A 490 -1.65 13.27 28.95
N ARG A 491 -1.84 11.95 28.77
CA ARG A 491 -0.80 11.04 28.26
C ARG A 491 -0.39 11.40 26.84
N PHE A 492 -1.25 12.02 26.04
CA PHE A 492 -0.89 12.43 24.67
C PHE A 492 0.25 13.46 24.65
N ASN A 493 0.53 14.16 25.75
CA ASN A 493 1.70 15.05 25.84
C ASN A 493 3.04 14.32 25.66
N GLU A 494 3.07 13.00 25.89
CA GLU A 494 4.22 12.12 25.65
C GLU A 494 4.47 11.87 24.15
N PHE A 495 3.50 12.18 23.28
CA PHE A 495 3.64 11.98 21.84
C PHE A 495 4.83 12.76 21.29
N SER A 496 5.68 12.06 20.55
CA SER A 496 6.87 12.60 19.92
C SER A 496 7.27 11.79 18.69
N VAL A 497 7.69 12.51 17.66
CA VAL A 497 8.34 11.96 16.46
C VAL A 497 9.58 12.81 16.21
N LEU A 498 10.75 12.20 16.40
CA LEU A 498 12.05 12.88 16.40
C LEU A 498 13.03 12.18 15.45
N GLU A 499 13.90 12.96 14.80
CA GLU A 499 15.14 12.43 14.24
C GLU A 499 16.12 12.19 15.41
N LEU A 500 16.77 11.02 15.43
CA LEU A 500 17.65 10.63 16.53
C LEU A 500 19.11 10.50 16.10
N ALA A 501 19.35 9.88 14.94
CA ALA A 501 20.67 9.68 14.35
C ALA A 501 20.56 9.65 12.83
N SER A 502 21.70 9.78 12.14
CA SER A 502 21.75 9.53 10.70
C SER A 502 21.58 8.04 10.40
N GLU A 503 21.12 7.73 9.19
CA GLU A 503 21.01 6.34 8.70
C GLU A 503 22.30 5.52 8.87
N PRO A 504 23.47 5.98 8.39
CA PRO A 504 24.69 5.20 8.52
C PRO A 504 25.20 5.09 9.97
N ALA A 505 24.92 6.08 10.83
CA ALA A 505 25.24 6.00 12.26
C ALA A 505 24.42 4.94 12.99
N ALA A 506 23.11 4.94 12.75
CA ALA A 506 22.22 3.90 13.28
C ALA A 506 22.64 2.52 12.75
N PHE A 507 22.95 2.41 11.44
CA PHE A 507 23.46 1.16 10.89
C PHE A 507 24.74 0.70 11.60
N ALA A 508 25.74 1.57 11.77
CA ALA A 508 26.99 1.25 12.46
C ALA A 508 26.74 0.70 13.88
N ALA A 509 25.87 1.37 14.66
CA ALA A 509 25.50 0.93 16.00
C ALA A 509 24.94 -0.51 16.03
N SER A 510 24.18 -0.91 15.00
CA SER A 510 23.66 -2.28 14.87
C SER A 510 24.72 -3.27 14.36
N ALA A 511 25.52 -2.85 13.38
CA ALA A 511 26.42 -3.71 12.64
C ALA A 511 27.66 -4.09 13.45
N LEU A 512 28.28 -3.12 14.13
CA LEU A 512 29.43 -3.37 14.99
C LEU A 512 29.11 -4.44 16.04
N ASN A 513 27.95 -4.33 16.69
CA ASN A 513 27.49 -5.34 17.62
C ASN A 513 27.16 -6.68 16.94
N ALA A 514 26.48 -6.68 15.79
CA ALA A 514 26.12 -7.92 15.10
C ALA A 514 27.34 -8.72 14.61
N LEU A 515 28.44 -8.02 14.34
CA LEU A 515 29.72 -8.56 13.91
C LEU A 515 30.66 -8.88 15.10
N ASN A 516 30.27 -8.53 16.33
CA ASN A 516 31.11 -8.62 17.54
C ASN A 516 32.42 -7.83 17.42
N ILE A 517 32.36 -6.66 16.80
CA ILE A 517 33.47 -5.69 16.77
C ILE A 517 33.40 -4.92 18.08
N GLU A 518 34.42 -5.10 18.91
CA GLU A 518 34.47 -4.51 20.25
C GLU A 518 35.06 -3.09 20.24
N PRO A 519 34.62 -2.22 21.16
CA PRO A 519 35.24 -0.92 21.36
C PRO A 519 36.61 -1.07 22.01
N THR A 520 37.50 -0.12 21.76
CA THR A 520 38.82 -0.03 22.41
C THR A 520 39.03 1.33 23.05
N GLU A 521 39.98 1.45 23.98
CA GLU A 521 40.31 2.74 24.61
C GLU A 521 40.72 3.80 23.58
N ASN A 522 41.47 3.41 22.55
CA ASN A 522 41.92 4.32 21.48
C ASN A 522 40.90 4.46 20.33
N GLY A 523 39.82 3.68 20.37
CA GLY A 523 38.79 3.63 19.34
C GLY A 523 39.12 2.70 18.19
N THR A 524 38.17 1.81 17.89
CA THR A 524 38.20 0.89 16.75
C THR A 524 37.71 1.63 15.49
N PRO A 525 38.57 1.86 14.47
CA PRO A 525 38.21 2.63 13.28
C PRO A 525 37.20 1.90 12.39
N TYR A 526 36.14 2.59 11.99
CA TYR A 526 35.15 2.05 11.06
C TYR A 526 34.79 3.07 9.97
N ALA A 527 34.26 2.55 8.87
CA ALA A 527 33.62 3.34 7.84
C ALA A 527 32.39 2.60 7.29
N VAL A 528 31.28 3.31 7.09
CA VAL A 528 30.05 2.76 6.51
C VAL A 528 29.91 3.23 5.07
N PHE A 529 29.77 2.28 4.15
CA PHE A 529 29.38 2.54 2.77
C PHE A 529 27.91 2.12 2.58
N ASP A 530 26.98 3.05 2.79
CA ASP A 530 25.55 2.79 2.68
C ASP A 530 25.05 3.04 1.27
N PHE A 531 25.06 1.97 0.45
CA PHE A 531 24.59 2.04 -0.93
C PHE A 531 23.11 1.68 -1.01
N GLY A 532 22.28 2.69 -0.77
CA GLY A 532 20.83 2.58 -0.74
C GLY A 532 20.16 2.51 -2.12
N GLY A 533 18.83 2.64 -2.10
CA GLY A 533 18.02 2.72 -3.32
C GLY A 533 18.07 4.09 -3.99
N GLY A 534 18.11 5.18 -3.21
CA GLY A 534 18.04 6.55 -3.73
C GLY A 534 19.33 7.34 -3.64
N THR A 535 20.21 7.04 -2.68
CA THR A 535 21.46 7.75 -2.40
C THR A 535 22.51 6.75 -1.93
N THR A 536 23.76 7.20 -1.91
CA THR A 536 24.84 6.51 -1.21
C THR A 536 25.37 7.45 -0.14
N ASP A 537 25.31 7.02 1.11
CA ASP A 537 25.71 7.81 2.27
C ASP A 537 26.93 7.18 2.93
N PHE A 538 27.86 8.02 3.35
CA PHE A 538 29.13 7.63 3.95
C PHE A 538 29.22 8.14 5.38
N ASP A 539 29.74 7.29 6.27
CA ASP A 539 30.05 7.66 7.64
C ASP A 539 31.42 7.11 8.03
N TYR A 540 32.19 7.90 8.78
CA TYR A 540 33.55 7.55 9.20
C TYR A 540 33.72 7.89 10.67
N GLY A 541 34.35 7.01 11.42
CA GLY A 541 34.44 7.20 12.86
C GLY A 541 35.29 6.19 13.60
N ILE A 542 35.21 6.28 14.93
CA ILE A 542 35.76 5.29 15.86
C ILE A 542 34.69 4.81 16.83
N TYR A 543 34.79 3.54 17.23
CA TYR A 543 34.01 2.95 18.29
C TYR A 543 34.90 2.71 19.52
N ARG A 544 34.68 3.46 20.59
CA ARG A 544 35.56 3.48 21.77
C ARG A 544 34.80 3.24 23.07
N LEU A 545 35.56 2.87 24.09
CA LEU A 545 35.04 2.83 25.47
C LEU A 545 34.72 4.25 25.96
N ALA A 546 33.73 4.35 26.84
CA ALA A 546 33.43 5.60 27.53
C ALA A 546 34.63 6.06 28.38
N THR A 547 34.76 7.38 28.53
CA THR A 547 35.63 7.97 29.54
C THR A 547 34.97 7.87 30.91
N LEU A 548 35.74 8.00 32.00
CA LEU A 548 35.20 7.97 33.37
C LEU A 548 34.05 8.98 33.60
N GLU A 549 34.12 10.16 32.98
CA GLU A 549 33.05 11.17 33.08
C GLU A 549 31.78 10.73 32.32
N GLU A 550 31.93 10.09 31.16
CA GLU A 550 30.81 9.55 30.38
C GLU A 550 30.18 8.31 31.06
N GLU A 551 30.98 7.47 31.72
CA GLU A 551 30.51 6.36 32.56
C GLU A 551 29.67 6.87 33.74
N ASP A 552 30.10 7.95 34.40
CA ASP A 552 29.33 8.62 35.48
C ASP A 552 27.99 9.19 34.95
N GLU A 553 27.89 9.50 33.65
CA GLU A 553 26.66 9.89 32.95
C GLU A 553 25.79 8.69 32.50
N GLY A 554 26.26 7.45 32.69
CA GLY A 554 25.57 6.21 32.30
C GLY A 554 25.85 5.75 30.86
N THR A 555 26.97 6.16 30.27
CA THR A 555 27.44 5.71 28.95
C THR A 555 28.44 4.57 29.11
N ASP A 556 28.25 3.47 28.38
CA ASP A 556 29.21 2.36 28.36
C ASP A 556 30.19 2.52 27.20
N ASP A 557 29.66 2.79 26.02
CA ASP A 557 30.43 2.92 24.79
C ASP A 557 30.08 4.20 24.04
N VAL A 558 31.04 4.66 23.24
CA VAL A 558 30.91 5.87 22.42
C VAL A 558 31.23 5.58 20.97
N LEU A 559 30.31 5.99 20.11
CA LEU A 559 30.48 5.98 18.67
C LEU A 559 30.69 7.42 18.20
N GLU A 560 31.94 7.74 17.81
CA GLU A 560 32.31 9.07 17.35
C GLU A 560 32.30 9.15 15.83
N HIS A 561 31.61 10.14 15.29
CA HIS A 561 31.58 10.44 13.86
C HIS A 561 32.51 11.60 13.55
N PHE A 562 33.48 11.37 12.67
CA PHE A 562 34.44 12.37 12.21
C PHE A 562 33.90 13.16 11.02
N GLY A 563 33.14 12.52 10.16
CA GLY A 563 32.63 13.18 8.98
C GLY A 563 31.60 12.33 8.27
N SER A 564 30.78 13.02 7.52
CA SER A 564 29.82 12.42 6.61
C SER A 564 30.06 12.98 5.21
N ALA A 565 29.88 12.12 4.23
CA ALA A 565 29.89 12.48 2.83
C ALA A 565 28.88 11.58 2.12
N GLY A 566 28.71 11.75 0.83
CA GLY A 566 27.82 10.89 0.08
C GLY A 566 27.71 11.33 -1.36
N ASP A 567 26.92 10.56 -2.09
CA ASP A 567 26.59 10.79 -3.47
C ASP A 567 25.07 10.67 -3.65
N LYS A 568 24.42 11.83 -3.78
CA LYS A 568 22.96 11.94 -3.94
C LYS A 568 22.44 11.36 -5.25
N TYR A 569 23.32 11.05 -6.20
CA TYR A 569 22.95 10.50 -7.51
C TYR A 569 23.34 9.03 -7.66
N LEU A 570 24.13 8.47 -6.75
CA LEU A 570 24.46 7.06 -6.72
C LEU A 570 23.45 6.31 -5.83
N GLY A 571 22.51 5.61 -6.43
CA GLY A 571 21.54 4.77 -5.73
C GLY A 571 20.96 3.77 -6.72
N GLY A 572 20.52 2.59 -6.28
CA GLY A 572 20.04 1.54 -7.19
C GLY A 572 18.92 2.01 -8.14
N GLU A 573 17.97 2.80 -7.65
CA GLU A 573 16.88 3.36 -8.47
C GLU A 573 17.36 4.51 -9.39
N ASN A 574 18.33 5.32 -8.94
CA ASN A 574 18.91 6.37 -9.79
C ASN A 574 19.76 5.79 -10.92
N LEU A 575 20.47 4.69 -10.64
CA LEU A 575 21.21 3.93 -11.66
C LEU A 575 20.23 3.32 -12.66
N LEU A 576 19.12 2.73 -12.21
CA LEU A 576 18.08 2.22 -13.10
C LEU A 576 17.44 3.31 -13.96
N GLU A 577 17.15 4.48 -13.40
CA GLU A 577 16.60 5.61 -14.16
C GLU A 577 17.60 6.11 -15.21
N ASN A 578 18.90 6.18 -14.89
CA ASN A 578 19.96 6.49 -15.84
C ASN A 578 20.12 5.42 -16.91
N MET A 579 20.07 4.12 -16.55
CA MET A 579 20.09 3.03 -17.53
C MET A 579 18.92 3.16 -18.50
N ALA A 580 17.70 3.39 -18.01
CA ALA A 580 16.52 3.62 -18.84
C ALA A 580 16.72 4.81 -19.78
N TYR A 581 17.31 5.91 -19.30
CA TYR A 581 17.65 7.07 -20.12
C TYR A 581 18.67 6.76 -21.22
N GLN A 582 19.71 5.97 -20.93
CA GLN A 582 20.70 5.55 -21.93
C GLN A 582 20.07 4.65 -23.00
N VAL A 583 19.23 3.69 -22.60
CA VAL A 583 18.47 2.85 -23.54
C VAL A 583 17.56 3.69 -24.41
N PHE A 584 16.81 4.62 -23.83
CA PHE A 584 15.97 5.53 -24.58
C PHE A 584 16.79 6.36 -25.59
N LYS A 585 17.92 6.94 -25.16
CA LYS A 585 18.81 7.73 -26.03
C LYS A 585 19.35 6.89 -27.20
N TYR A 586 19.68 5.62 -26.96
CA TYR A 586 20.09 4.68 -27.99
C TYR A 586 18.97 4.45 -29.03
N ASN A 587 17.71 4.46 -28.59
CA ASN A 587 16.51 4.25 -29.44
C ASN A 587 15.82 5.54 -29.90
N GLN A 588 16.50 6.69 -29.83
CA GLN A 588 15.89 8.02 -30.07
C GLN A 588 15.15 8.16 -31.42
N ASN A 589 15.56 7.45 -32.47
CA ASN A 589 14.93 7.54 -33.79
C ASN A 589 13.55 6.88 -33.79
N LEU A 590 13.44 5.68 -33.20
CA LEU A 590 12.17 4.99 -33.01
C LEU A 590 11.24 5.83 -32.12
N CYS A 591 11.76 6.37 -31.02
CA CYS A 591 10.97 7.23 -30.13
C CYS A 591 10.47 8.48 -30.84
N ARG A 592 11.25 9.05 -31.78
CA ARG A 592 10.83 10.20 -32.59
C ARG A 592 9.73 9.84 -33.57
N GLU A 593 9.87 8.71 -34.27
CA GLU A 593 8.87 8.20 -35.22
C GLU A 593 7.53 7.90 -34.53
N LYS A 594 7.58 7.30 -33.35
CA LYS A 594 6.40 6.87 -32.59
C LYS A 594 5.91 7.90 -31.57
N GLU A 595 6.51 9.10 -31.56
CA GLU A 595 6.20 10.19 -30.65
C GLU A 595 6.22 9.78 -29.16
N ILE A 596 7.20 8.96 -28.79
CA ILE A 596 7.43 8.51 -27.42
C ILE A 596 8.37 9.47 -26.71
N SER A 597 8.01 9.85 -25.49
CA SER A 597 8.83 10.68 -24.62
C SER A 597 9.16 9.96 -23.31
N PHE A 598 10.29 10.34 -22.70
CA PHE A 598 10.79 9.83 -21.42
C PHE A 598 11.16 11.00 -20.49
N THR A 599 11.29 10.72 -19.19
CA THR A 599 11.84 11.69 -18.24
C THR A 599 13.37 11.69 -18.31
N LYS A 600 13.97 12.80 -17.88
CA LYS A 600 15.43 12.90 -17.76
C LYS A 600 15.83 12.67 -16.30
N PRO A 601 16.81 11.80 -16.02
CA PRO A 601 17.43 11.72 -14.71
C PRO A 601 17.95 13.09 -14.25
N ILE A 602 18.05 13.30 -12.94
CA ILE A 602 18.45 14.60 -12.38
C ILE A 602 19.87 14.98 -12.81
N ASP A 603 20.78 14.01 -12.82
CA ASP A 603 22.21 14.15 -13.12
C ASP A 603 22.60 13.91 -14.58
N ALA A 604 21.65 13.56 -15.45
CA ALA A 604 21.93 13.31 -16.87
C ALA A 604 21.92 14.59 -17.73
N ASP A 605 22.79 14.64 -18.75
CA ASP A 605 22.80 15.70 -19.76
C ASP A 605 21.74 15.49 -20.85
N ARG A 606 21.24 16.61 -21.41
CA ARG A 606 20.43 16.57 -22.63
C ARG A 606 21.31 16.20 -23.83
N PHE A 607 20.71 15.55 -24.81
CA PHE A 607 21.36 15.25 -26.09
C PHE A 607 20.76 16.09 -27.23
N VAL A 608 21.49 16.23 -28.32
CA VAL A 608 21.04 17.00 -29.49
C VAL A 608 19.76 16.41 -30.06
N GLY A 609 18.74 17.23 -30.30
CA GLY A 609 17.45 16.76 -30.84
C GLY A 609 16.52 16.12 -29.80
N SER A 610 16.73 16.40 -28.51
CA SER A 610 15.93 15.86 -27.40
C SER A 610 14.69 16.69 -27.06
N GLU A 611 14.44 17.82 -27.72
CA GLU A 611 13.44 18.83 -27.35
C GLU A 611 12.03 18.26 -27.22
N LEU A 612 11.70 17.28 -28.08
CA LEU A 612 10.41 16.61 -28.10
C LEU A 612 10.45 15.20 -27.45
N LEU A 613 11.64 14.71 -27.11
CA LEU A 613 11.82 13.35 -26.57
C LEU A 613 11.95 13.33 -25.03
N ILE A 614 12.39 14.44 -24.43
CA ILE A 614 12.50 14.60 -22.98
C ILE A 614 11.36 15.49 -22.50
N MET A 615 10.40 14.93 -21.77
CA MET A 615 9.21 15.62 -21.29
C MET A 615 8.98 15.37 -19.80
N GLN A 616 8.21 16.25 -19.16
CA GLN A 616 7.74 16.11 -17.77
C GLN A 616 6.22 15.84 -17.78
N THR A 617 5.79 14.86 -18.58
CA THR A 617 4.38 14.45 -18.72
C THR A 617 4.15 13.11 -18.04
N GLN A 618 2.89 12.79 -17.70
CA GLN A 618 2.55 11.50 -17.11
C GLN A 618 2.96 10.33 -18.02
N ALA A 619 2.72 10.43 -19.32
CA ALA A 619 3.16 9.43 -20.29
C ALA A 619 4.67 9.18 -20.23
N ALA A 620 5.48 10.24 -20.10
CA ALA A 620 6.93 10.12 -19.97
C ALA A 620 7.36 9.45 -18.66
N TYR A 621 6.68 9.77 -17.54
CA TYR A 621 6.89 9.10 -16.25
C TYR A 621 6.54 7.61 -16.31
N THR A 622 5.40 7.27 -16.92
CA THR A 622 4.97 5.88 -17.12
C THR A 622 5.98 5.13 -17.98
N ASN A 623 6.36 5.67 -19.15
CA ASN A 623 7.33 5.04 -20.05
C ASN A 623 8.67 4.78 -19.37
N THR A 624 9.16 5.75 -18.59
CA THR A 624 10.43 5.61 -17.86
C THR A 624 10.33 4.51 -16.81
N THR A 625 9.25 4.48 -16.04
CA THR A 625 9.00 3.45 -15.02
C THR A 625 8.89 2.05 -15.64
N LEU A 626 8.18 1.91 -16.77
CA LEU A 626 8.06 0.66 -17.52
C LEU A 626 9.45 0.13 -17.94
N LEU A 627 10.27 1.00 -18.53
CA LEU A 627 11.60 0.61 -18.98
C LEU A 627 12.54 0.27 -17.80
N MET A 628 12.48 1.02 -16.70
CA MET A 628 13.23 0.71 -15.47
C MET A 628 12.88 -0.68 -14.93
N SER A 629 11.58 -1.05 -14.91
CA SER A 629 11.16 -2.38 -14.45
C SER A 629 11.83 -3.51 -15.23
N LYS A 630 11.93 -3.33 -16.55
CA LYS A 630 12.55 -4.33 -17.44
C LYS A 630 14.07 -4.37 -17.38
N LEU A 631 14.71 -3.28 -16.98
CA LEU A 631 16.17 -3.21 -16.80
C LEU A 631 16.62 -3.68 -15.41
N ARG A 632 15.71 -3.82 -14.45
CA ARG A 632 16.03 -4.27 -13.09
C ARG A 632 16.80 -5.59 -13.01
N PRO A 633 16.45 -6.65 -13.77
CA PRO A 633 17.22 -7.90 -13.76
C PRO A 633 18.69 -7.72 -14.18
N LEU A 634 18.97 -6.79 -15.12
CA LEU A 634 20.34 -6.48 -15.52
C LEU A 634 21.12 -5.82 -14.38
N TRP A 635 20.49 -4.88 -13.66
CA TRP A 635 21.12 -4.20 -12.52
C TRP A 635 21.36 -5.15 -11.34
N GLU A 636 20.36 -5.94 -10.96
CA GLU A 636 20.41 -6.77 -9.76
C GLU A 636 21.16 -8.09 -10.01
N GLY A 637 21.01 -8.69 -11.20
CA GLY A 637 21.56 -10.00 -11.53
C GLY A 637 22.75 -9.98 -12.50
N GLY A 638 23.09 -8.83 -13.09
CA GLY A 638 24.16 -8.73 -14.11
C GLY A 638 23.86 -9.44 -15.43
N ILE A 639 22.67 -10.04 -15.57
CA ILE A 639 22.29 -10.87 -16.71
C ILE A 639 20.98 -10.34 -17.28
N PHE A 640 20.99 -10.07 -18.59
CA PHE A 640 19.81 -9.76 -19.37
C PHE A 640 19.88 -10.54 -20.68
N ASN A 641 18.78 -11.17 -21.07
CA ASN A 641 18.55 -11.81 -22.37
C ASN A 641 19.73 -12.63 -22.93
N GLN A 642 19.81 -13.92 -22.57
CA GLN A 642 20.88 -14.83 -23.03
C GLN A 642 20.82 -15.18 -24.54
N ASP A 643 19.72 -14.83 -25.21
CA ASP A 643 19.43 -15.20 -26.61
C ASP A 643 19.91 -14.17 -27.65
N ASP A 644 20.79 -13.23 -27.27
CA ASP A 644 21.60 -12.35 -28.14
C ASP A 644 20.85 -11.34 -29.04
N SER A 645 19.52 -11.33 -29.07
CA SER A 645 18.76 -10.35 -29.89
C SER A 645 18.87 -8.92 -29.36
N GLY A 646 19.00 -8.76 -28.03
CA GLY A 646 19.04 -7.46 -27.36
C GLY A 646 17.80 -6.58 -27.58
N VAL A 647 16.69 -7.11 -28.11
CA VAL A 647 15.46 -6.35 -28.39
C VAL A 647 14.38 -6.72 -27.38
N LEU A 648 13.71 -5.70 -26.85
CA LEU A 648 12.65 -5.80 -25.86
C LEU A 648 11.36 -5.20 -26.45
N SER A 649 10.31 -6.02 -26.56
CA SER A 649 8.98 -5.53 -26.96
C SER A 649 8.28 -4.88 -25.77
N LEU A 650 7.85 -3.63 -25.91
CA LEU A 650 7.14 -2.86 -24.89
C LEU A 650 5.97 -2.08 -25.48
N THR A 651 4.84 -2.10 -24.77
CA THR A 651 3.74 -1.17 -25.00
C THR A 651 4.03 0.14 -24.25
N LEU A 652 4.32 1.21 -24.97
CA LEU A 652 4.60 2.54 -24.41
C LEU A 652 3.46 3.52 -24.72
N LEU A 653 3.46 4.69 -24.08
CA LEU A 653 2.53 5.77 -24.34
C LEU A 653 3.17 6.84 -25.24
N ASN A 654 2.48 7.22 -26.31
CA ASN A 654 2.86 8.39 -27.11
C ASN A 654 2.43 9.70 -26.43
N ARG A 655 2.72 10.85 -27.06
CA ARG A 655 2.37 12.17 -26.51
C ARG A 655 0.88 12.42 -26.33
N ASP A 656 0.03 11.72 -27.09
CA ASP A 656 -1.42 11.77 -26.95
C ASP A 656 -1.95 10.79 -25.88
N GLY A 657 -1.06 10.07 -25.18
CA GLY A 657 -1.42 9.06 -24.17
C GLY A 657 -1.95 7.75 -24.76
N GLN A 658 -1.75 7.51 -26.06
CA GLN A 658 -2.17 6.28 -26.73
C GLN A 658 -1.10 5.19 -26.59
N ARG A 659 -1.55 3.94 -26.49
CA ARG A 659 -0.68 2.76 -26.43
C ARG A 659 -0.04 2.48 -27.78
N VAL A 660 1.28 2.33 -27.80
CA VAL A 660 2.07 2.05 -28.99
C VAL A 660 3.07 0.94 -28.69
N GLU A 661 3.00 -0.15 -29.46
CA GLU A 661 3.97 -1.25 -29.40
C GLU A 661 5.33 -0.79 -29.95
N CYS A 662 6.41 -1.03 -29.20
CA CYS A 662 7.76 -0.60 -29.50
C CYS A 662 8.76 -1.75 -29.33
N GLU A 663 9.67 -1.90 -30.29
CA GLU A 663 10.81 -2.80 -30.18
C GLU A 663 12.05 -2.01 -29.76
N ILE A 664 12.36 -2.04 -28.46
CA ILE A 664 13.44 -1.26 -27.85
C ILE A 664 14.73 -2.09 -27.81
N LYS A 665 15.80 -1.61 -28.43
CA LYS A 665 17.11 -2.27 -28.39
C LYS A 665 17.89 -1.89 -27.13
N ILE A 666 18.36 -2.88 -26.37
CA ILE A 666 19.10 -2.72 -25.11
C ILE A 666 20.61 -2.83 -25.39
N PRO A 667 21.40 -1.74 -25.30
CA PRO A 667 22.86 -1.79 -25.43
C PRO A 667 23.52 -2.33 -24.16
N GLN A 668 23.35 -3.61 -23.87
CA GLN A 668 23.74 -4.23 -22.58
C GLN A 668 25.21 -4.03 -22.21
N HIS A 669 26.14 -4.20 -23.16
CA HIS A 669 27.57 -4.02 -22.91
C HIS A 669 27.90 -2.58 -22.47
N GLU A 670 27.40 -1.58 -23.21
CA GLU A 670 27.59 -0.16 -22.89
C GLU A 670 26.98 0.20 -21.52
N LEU A 671 25.84 -0.42 -21.16
CA LEU A 671 25.22 -0.22 -19.84
C LEU A 671 26.08 -0.78 -18.71
N ILE A 672 26.65 -1.98 -18.88
CA ILE A 672 27.52 -2.60 -17.87
C ILE A 672 28.80 -1.78 -17.69
N GLU A 673 29.44 -1.35 -18.76
CA GLU A 673 30.63 -0.47 -18.69
C GLU A 673 30.32 0.85 -17.95
N TRP A 674 29.17 1.45 -18.27
CA TRP A 674 28.71 2.66 -17.58
C TRP A 674 28.47 2.43 -16.09
N LEU A 675 27.85 1.31 -15.71
CA LEU A 675 27.62 0.94 -14.30
C LEU A 675 28.94 0.76 -13.55
N ILE A 676 29.91 0.05 -14.14
CA ILE A 676 31.25 -0.15 -13.55
C ILE A 676 31.91 1.20 -13.29
N ALA A 677 31.95 2.07 -14.31
CA ALA A 677 32.54 3.41 -14.17
C ALA A 677 31.86 4.23 -13.07
N ARG A 678 30.52 4.25 -13.05
CA ARG A 678 29.75 5.07 -12.11
C ARG A 678 29.87 4.61 -10.66
N ILE A 679 29.91 3.29 -10.41
CA ILE A 679 30.11 2.71 -9.07
C ILE A 679 31.55 2.92 -8.61
N ARG A 680 32.51 2.72 -9.52
CA ARG A 680 33.93 2.99 -9.25
C ARG A 680 34.16 4.44 -8.82
N ASP A 681 33.55 5.41 -9.49
CA ASP A 681 33.59 6.82 -9.08
C ASP A 681 33.03 7.05 -7.67
N GLY A 682 31.94 6.34 -7.32
CA GLY A 682 31.37 6.33 -5.98
C GLY A 682 32.35 5.84 -4.91
N LEU A 683 33.02 4.72 -5.16
CA LEU A 683 34.03 4.17 -4.26
C LEU A 683 35.27 5.09 -4.17
N LYS A 684 35.73 5.68 -5.28
CA LYS A 684 36.81 6.69 -5.25
C LYS A 684 36.44 7.86 -4.33
N ASN A 685 35.20 8.34 -4.42
CA ASN A 685 34.69 9.40 -3.55
C ASN A 685 34.64 8.96 -2.07
N PHE A 686 34.24 7.72 -1.79
CA PHE A 686 34.23 7.14 -0.44
C PHE A 686 35.63 7.12 0.17
N PHE A 687 36.61 6.48 -0.47
CA PHE A 687 37.97 6.37 0.08
C PHE A 687 38.72 7.71 0.16
N THR A 688 38.43 8.65 -0.77
CA THR A 688 38.98 10.02 -0.68
C THR A 688 38.44 10.77 0.54
N ALA A 689 37.14 10.64 0.81
CA ALA A 689 36.51 11.24 1.98
C ALA A 689 36.94 10.56 3.28
N LEU A 690 37.07 9.24 3.28
CA LEU A 690 37.62 8.44 4.39
C LEU A 690 38.99 8.97 4.81
N LYS A 691 39.94 9.02 3.86
CA LYS A 691 41.30 9.52 4.12
C LYS A 691 41.28 10.91 4.76
N THR A 692 40.52 11.82 4.13
CA THR A 692 40.41 13.20 4.58
C THR A 692 39.80 13.29 5.99
N SER A 693 38.80 12.47 6.30
CA SER A 693 38.13 12.48 7.61
C SER A 693 39.07 12.04 8.72
N PHE A 694 39.79 10.92 8.56
CA PHE A 694 40.76 10.44 9.53
C PHE A 694 41.96 11.39 9.69
N GLU A 695 42.55 11.88 8.60
CA GLU A 695 43.67 12.84 8.67
C GLU A 695 43.28 14.15 9.36
N ASN A 696 42.04 14.63 9.17
CA ASN A 696 41.57 15.85 9.81
C ASN A 696 41.30 15.66 11.31
N HIS A 697 40.73 14.54 11.73
CA HIS A 697 40.31 14.30 13.12
C HIS A 697 41.41 13.64 13.97
N LEU A 698 41.99 12.54 13.50
CA LEU A 698 43.03 11.81 14.23
C LEU A 698 44.44 12.35 13.99
N LYS A 699 44.67 13.13 12.93
CA LYS A 699 46.00 13.60 12.47
C LYS A 699 46.93 12.50 11.94
N TYR A 700 46.46 11.27 11.88
CA TYR A 700 47.12 10.14 11.25
C TYR A 700 46.05 9.26 10.58
N LEU A 701 46.50 8.37 9.69
CA LEU A 701 45.64 7.37 9.06
C LEU A 701 45.79 6.04 9.83
N PRO A 702 44.71 5.40 10.27
CA PRO A 702 44.81 4.11 10.95
C PRO A 702 45.43 3.01 10.08
N ASP A 703 46.10 2.06 10.71
CA ASP A 703 46.70 0.91 10.02
C ASP A 703 45.63 -0.05 9.47
N GLU A 704 44.51 -0.20 10.19
CA GLU A 704 43.39 -1.06 9.84
C GLU A 704 42.06 -0.34 10.06
N ILE A 705 41.12 -0.51 9.13
CA ILE A 705 39.79 0.11 9.17
C ILE A 705 38.73 -0.92 8.75
N HIS A 706 37.70 -1.08 9.58
CA HIS A 706 36.55 -1.93 9.25
C HIS A 706 35.61 -1.20 8.28
N ILE A 707 35.39 -1.77 7.09
CA ILE A 707 34.47 -1.23 6.09
C ILE A 707 33.15 -1.99 6.19
N LEU A 708 32.10 -1.34 6.67
CA LEU A 708 30.76 -1.89 6.84
C LEU A 708 29.93 -1.60 5.59
N LEU A 709 29.61 -2.64 4.80
CA LEU A 709 28.76 -2.50 3.63
C LEU A 709 27.28 -2.47 4.02
N ALA A 710 26.65 -1.30 3.90
CA ALA A 710 25.24 -1.07 4.16
C ALA A 710 24.47 -0.82 2.86
N GLY A 711 23.14 -0.82 2.94
CA GLY A 711 22.29 -0.59 1.77
C GLY A 711 22.23 -1.78 0.79
N ASN A 712 21.04 -2.04 0.25
CA ASN A 712 20.81 -3.23 -0.57
C ASN A 712 21.66 -3.27 -1.85
N SER A 713 22.02 -2.12 -2.41
CA SER A 713 22.82 -2.02 -3.62
C SER A 713 24.28 -2.43 -3.40
N SER A 714 24.76 -2.49 -2.15
CA SER A 714 26.10 -3.03 -1.81
C SER A 714 26.24 -4.53 -2.09
N ARG A 715 25.12 -5.24 -2.31
CA ARG A 715 25.11 -6.63 -2.76
C ARG A 715 25.49 -6.78 -4.24
N SER A 716 25.59 -5.67 -4.97
CA SER A 716 25.99 -5.68 -6.38
C SER A 716 27.33 -6.37 -6.57
N ARG A 717 27.36 -7.29 -7.54
CA ARG A 717 28.58 -8.00 -7.95
C ARG A 717 29.70 -7.05 -8.38
N ILE A 718 29.35 -5.87 -8.93
CA ILE A 718 30.32 -4.85 -9.31
C ILE A 718 31.00 -4.25 -8.07
N VAL A 719 30.22 -3.92 -7.03
CA VAL A 719 30.74 -3.36 -5.77
C VAL A 719 31.66 -4.38 -5.09
N LEU A 720 31.17 -5.61 -4.93
CA LEU A 720 31.93 -6.69 -4.30
C LEU A 720 33.18 -7.07 -5.11
N GLY A 721 33.12 -7.02 -6.44
CA GLY A 721 34.26 -7.22 -7.32
C GLY A 721 35.34 -6.13 -7.19
N LEU A 722 34.94 -4.85 -7.22
CA LEU A 722 35.85 -3.71 -7.04
C LEU A 722 36.54 -3.73 -5.66
N LEU A 723 35.82 -4.15 -4.62
CA LEU A 723 36.37 -4.29 -3.26
C LEU A 723 37.15 -5.60 -3.04
N GLY A 724 37.21 -6.48 -4.05
CA GLY A 724 37.97 -7.73 -3.97
C GLY A 724 37.35 -8.80 -3.06
N CYS A 725 36.04 -8.75 -2.84
CA CYS A 725 35.27 -9.71 -2.04
C CYS A 725 34.82 -10.96 -2.81
N LEU A 726 35.09 -11.01 -4.12
CA LEU A 726 34.75 -12.12 -5.01
C LEU A 726 36.02 -12.68 -5.67
N GLU A 727 36.01 -13.96 -6.05
CA GLU A 727 37.22 -14.67 -6.47
C GLU A 727 37.32 -14.98 -7.99
N ASP A 728 36.23 -14.82 -8.75
CA ASP A 728 36.20 -15.16 -10.17
C ASP A 728 36.94 -14.17 -11.09
N ASP A 729 37.18 -14.56 -12.35
CA ASP A 729 38.02 -13.82 -13.31
C ASP A 729 37.53 -12.37 -13.58
N GLU A 730 36.22 -12.16 -13.66
CA GLU A 730 35.65 -10.81 -13.84
C GLU A 730 35.89 -9.95 -12.60
N ALA A 731 35.69 -10.52 -11.41
CA ALA A 731 35.95 -9.85 -10.15
C ALA A 731 37.44 -9.51 -9.96
N GLN A 732 38.37 -10.38 -10.38
CA GLN A 732 39.80 -10.06 -10.33
C GLN A 732 40.14 -8.86 -11.21
N THR A 733 39.55 -8.77 -12.41
CA THR A 733 39.74 -7.61 -13.30
C THR A 733 39.24 -6.32 -12.65
N LEU A 734 38.08 -6.36 -12.00
CA LEU A 734 37.53 -5.21 -11.25
C LEU A 734 38.41 -4.83 -10.06
N LYS A 735 38.90 -5.82 -9.32
CA LYS A 735 39.80 -5.62 -8.18
C LYS A 735 41.10 -4.95 -8.60
N GLU A 736 41.76 -5.44 -9.64
CA GLU A 736 42.98 -4.84 -10.19
C GLU A 736 42.74 -3.39 -10.63
N LEU A 737 41.61 -3.14 -11.31
CA LEU A 737 41.21 -1.81 -11.73
C LEU A 737 41.09 -0.84 -10.53
N PHE A 738 40.48 -1.29 -9.44
CA PHE A 738 40.26 -0.45 -8.26
C PHE A 738 41.50 -0.31 -7.36
N GLN A 739 42.38 -1.31 -7.33
CA GLN A 739 43.67 -1.20 -6.65
C GLN A 739 44.51 -0.04 -7.17
N HIS A 740 44.48 0.22 -8.48
CA HIS A 740 45.11 1.40 -9.05
C HIS A 740 44.53 2.71 -8.49
N ASP A 741 43.21 2.80 -8.30
CA ASP A 741 42.60 3.99 -7.70
C ASP A 741 42.99 4.18 -6.23
N LEU A 742 43.06 3.09 -5.45
CA LEU A 742 43.49 3.18 -4.05
C LEU A 742 44.94 3.69 -3.95
N LEU A 743 45.84 3.24 -4.83
CA LEU A 743 47.21 3.75 -4.91
C LEU A 743 47.25 5.24 -5.32
N GLU A 744 46.33 5.70 -6.17
CA GLU A 744 46.20 7.14 -6.48
C GLU A 744 45.74 7.97 -5.28
N ILE A 745 44.83 7.42 -4.45
CA ILE A 745 44.24 8.12 -3.30
C ILE A 745 45.21 8.15 -2.10
N PHE A 746 45.84 7.02 -1.77
CA PHE A 746 46.65 6.85 -0.56
C PHE A 746 48.17 6.89 -0.80
N TRP A 747 48.61 6.86 -2.06
CA TRP A 747 50.02 6.74 -2.44
C TRP A 747 50.67 5.49 -1.82
N GLU A 748 51.76 5.63 -1.06
CA GLU A 748 52.50 4.49 -0.49
C GLU A 748 51.90 3.94 0.82
N ASN A 749 50.95 4.67 1.45
CA ASN A 749 50.41 4.33 2.77
C ASN A 749 48.92 3.93 2.69
N VAL A 750 48.62 2.83 1.99
CA VAL A 750 47.25 2.28 1.92
C VAL A 750 46.95 1.49 3.21
N PRO A 751 45.91 1.84 3.98
CA PRO A 751 45.47 1.05 5.14
C PRO A 751 45.05 -0.37 4.76
N ALA A 752 45.10 -1.28 5.73
CA ALA A 752 44.38 -2.53 5.64
C ALA A 752 42.87 -2.25 5.78
N PHE A 753 42.07 -2.75 4.83
CA PHE A 753 40.62 -2.64 4.87
C PHE A 753 40.02 -4.01 5.16
N GLU A 754 39.39 -4.18 6.31
CA GLU A 754 38.58 -5.37 6.59
C GLU A 754 37.15 -5.10 6.12
N VAL A 755 36.79 -5.65 4.96
CA VAL A 755 35.47 -5.42 4.35
C VAL A 755 34.46 -6.43 4.89
N HIS A 756 33.47 -5.92 5.64
CA HIS A 756 32.35 -6.68 6.16
C HIS A 756 31.20 -6.67 5.15
N LEU A 757 30.83 -7.86 4.68
CA LEU A 757 29.76 -8.04 3.69
C LEU A 757 28.40 -7.55 4.22
N PRO A 758 27.45 -7.18 3.32
CA PRO A 758 26.12 -6.78 3.73
C PRO A 758 25.47 -7.84 4.63
N LEU A 759 24.99 -7.41 5.80
CA LEU A 759 24.41 -8.30 6.80
C LEU A 759 23.26 -9.12 6.19
N GLN A 760 23.39 -10.45 6.30
CA GLN A 760 22.43 -11.41 5.77
C GLN A 760 21.34 -11.72 6.79
N THR A 761 20.22 -12.26 6.31
CA THR A 761 19.20 -12.73 7.23
C THR A 761 19.60 -14.02 7.92
N ASP A 762 19.04 -14.22 9.11
CA ASP A 762 19.19 -15.39 9.95
C ASP A 762 17.84 -16.08 10.09
N GLU A 763 17.66 -17.23 9.44
CA GLU A 763 16.42 -18.01 9.48
C GLU A 763 16.06 -18.47 10.91
N THR A 764 17.04 -18.53 11.82
CA THR A 764 16.83 -18.95 13.22
C THR A 764 16.50 -17.78 14.14
N ASN A 765 16.87 -16.56 13.74
CA ASN A 765 16.58 -15.33 14.47
C ASN A 765 16.20 -14.19 13.51
N PRO A 766 14.91 -14.03 13.18
CA PRO A 766 14.45 -12.99 12.24
C PRO A 766 14.67 -11.57 12.75
N PHE A 767 14.99 -11.39 14.05
CA PHE A 767 15.25 -10.07 14.65
C PHE A 767 16.72 -9.66 14.60
N LYS A 768 17.59 -10.48 14.00
CA LYS A 768 18.99 -10.10 13.77
C LYS A 768 19.07 -8.97 12.74
N PRO A 769 19.94 -7.96 12.93
CA PRO A 769 20.17 -6.92 11.95
C PRO A 769 20.56 -7.48 10.58
N THR A 770 19.86 -7.04 9.54
CA THR A 770 20.21 -7.24 8.14
C THR A 770 20.59 -5.90 7.51
N THR A 771 21.02 -5.91 6.24
CA THR A 771 21.23 -4.69 5.46
C THR A 771 20.00 -3.77 5.42
N LYS A 772 18.80 -4.33 5.60
CA LYS A 772 17.52 -3.62 5.51
C LYS A 772 16.97 -3.23 6.88
N THR A 773 17.15 -4.09 7.87
CA THR A 773 16.56 -3.90 9.21
C THR A 773 17.53 -3.24 10.19
N GLY A 774 18.82 -3.22 9.87
CA GLY A 774 19.88 -2.74 10.76
C GLY A 774 19.72 -1.28 11.18
N VAL A 775 19.24 -0.39 10.29
CA VAL A 775 19.00 1.02 10.63
C VAL A 775 17.95 1.16 11.73
N ALA A 776 16.78 0.51 11.58
CA ALA A 776 15.72 0.57 12.58
C ALA A 776 16.13 -0.07 13.92
N LEU A 777 16.88 -1.18 13.89
CA LEU A 777 17.39 -1.83 15.10
C LEU A 777 18.49 -1.00 15.78
N GLY A 778 19.36 -0.37 14.98
CA GLY A 778 20.40 0.54 15.44
C GLY A 778 19.84 1.79 16.11
N LEU A 779 18.75 2.35 15.57
CA LEU A 779 18.00 3.44 16.19
C LEU A 779 17.56 3.11 17.62
N LEU A 780 17.12 1.87 17.88
CA LEU A 780 16.75 1.47 19.23
C LEU A 780 17.95 1.52 20.17
N ARG A 781 19.15 1.14 19.72
CA ARG A 781 20.40 1.14 20.51
C ARG A 781 20.91 2.53 20.88
N VAL A 782 20.60 3.54 20.06
CA VAL A 782 21.03 4.94 20.30
C VAL A 782 19.91 5.79 20.91
N SER A 783 18.80 5.15 21.30
CA SER A 783 17.62 5.85 21.81
C SER A 783 17.73 6.26 23.28
N PRO A 784 17.03 7.31 23.74
CA PRO A 784 17.17 7.81 25.11
C PRO A 784 16.92 6.75 26.19
N GLY A 785 17.91 6.50 27.07
CA GLY A 785 17.86 5.45 28.09
C GLY A 785 18.65 4.18 27.75
N GLU A 786 19.32 4.16 26.60
CA GLU A 786 20.39 3.21 26.27
C GLU A 786 21.77 3.75 26.65
N THR A 787 22.78 2.87 26.68
CA THR A 787 24.15 3.21 27.14
C THR A 787 25.13 3.52 26.01
N LEU A 788 24.73 3.35 24.74
CA LEU A 788 25.55 3.74 23.58
C LEU A 788 25.34 5.23 23.27
N LYS A 789 26.40 6.03 23.44
CA LYS A 789 26.39 7.46 23.11
C LYS A 789 26.95 7.68 21.71
N VAL A 790 26.26 8.52 20.94
CA VAL A 790 26.71 8.94 19.61
C VAL A 790 27.21 10.38 19.68
N ILE A 791 28.46 10.61 19.30
CA ILE A 791 29.07 11.94 19.24
C ILE A 791 29.31 12.33 17.79
N ASN A 792 28.70 13.45 17.38
CA ASN A 792 28.87 13.97 16.03
C ASN A 792 29.84 15.15 16.00
N HIS A 793 31.07 14.92 15.54
CA HIS A 793 32.08 15.99 15.41
C HIS A 793 31.86 16.87 14.16
N ALA A 794 31.03 16.45 13.22
CA ALA A 794 30.68 17.27 12.05
C ALA A 794 29.70 18.42 12.37
N GLN A 795 29.00 18.36 13.52
CA GLN A 795 27.98 19.35 13.92
C GLN A 795 28.45 20.38 14.96
N GLN A 796 29.64 20.23 15.56
CA GLN A 796 30.09 21.11 16.67
C GLN A 796 30.22 22.60 16.30
N ASN A 797 30.14 22.98 15.01
CA ASN A 797 30.25 24.37 14.56
C ASN A 797 28.99 24.96 13.88
N ASN A 798 27.92 24.20 13.62
CA ASN A 798 26.75 24.70 12.89
C ASN A 798 25.43 24.13 13.44
N VAL A 799 24.40 24.97 13.57
CA VAL A 799 23.04 24.59 13.99
C VAL A 799 22.29 23.84 12.86
N ASP A 800 22.74 24.01 11.62
CA ASP A 800 22.18 23.38 10.42
C ASP A 800 23.00 22.18 9.91
N SER A 801 22.39 21.37 9.02
CA SER A 801 23.09 20.27 8.33
C SER A 801 24.42 20.76 7.69
N PRO A 802 25.48 19.94 7.65
CA PRO A 802 26.76 20.40 7.10
C PRO A 802 26.64 20.88 5.65
N PHE A 803 27.34 21.95 5.28
CA PHE A 803 27.39 22.44 3.91
C PHE A 803 27.97 21.36 2.98
N GLN A 804 27.21 20.96 1.95
CA GLN A 804 27.52 19.77 1.15
C GLN A 804 28.34 20.04 -0.11
N PHE A 805 28.62 21.30 -0.43
CA PHE A 805 29.22 21.70 -1.69
C PHE A 805 30.67 22.14 -1.53
N PHE A 806 31.44 21.93 -2.59
CA PHE A 806 32.66 22.67 -2.86
C PHE A 806 32.30 23.80 -3.81
N VAL A 807 32.70 25.04 -3.50
CA VAL A 807 32.39 26.21 -4.32
C VAL A 807 33.65 26.99 -4.63
N GLY A 808 33.78 27.43 -5.88
CA GLY A 808 34.88 28.28 -6.29
C GLY A 808 34.78 28.65 -7.75
N THR A 809 35.92 28.66 -8.43
CA THR A 809 36.01 28.98 -9.86
C THR A 809 37.06 28.10 -10.52
N HIS A 810 37.18 28.19 -11.84
CA HIS A 810 38.16 27.41 -12.59
C HIS A 810 39.42 28.23 -12.90
N ARG A 811 40.58 27.58 -12.87
CA ARG A 811 41.86 28.15 -13.32
C ARG A 811 42.53 27.15 -14.26
N ARG A 812 42.90 27.61 -15.46
CA ARG A 812 43.51 26.75 -16.52
C ARG A 812 42.66 25.50 -16.82
N GLY A 813 41.34 25.64 -16.84
CA GLY A 813 40.43 24.52 -17.09
C GLY A 813 40.17 23.61 -15.88
N MET A 814 40.82 23.81 -14.73
CA MET A 814 40.59 23.01 -13.52
C MET A 814 39.80 23.79 -12.48
N PHE A 815 38.75 23.19 -11.93
CA PHE A 815 38.02 23.67 -10.77
C PHE A 815 38.92 23.75 -9.54
N THR A 816 38.83 24.84 -8.80
CA THR A 816 39.51 25.03 -7.52
C THR A 816 38.48 25.48 -6.49
N ALA A 817 38.29 24.68 -5.44
CA ALA A 817 37.38 24.98 -4.35
C ALA A 817 37.98 26.04 -3.41
N SER A 818 37.26 27.15 -3.22
CA SER A 818 37.56 28.14 -2.19
C SER A 818 36.79 27.82 -0.91
N ILE A 819 35.48 27.60 -1.01
CA ILE A 819 34.62 27.12 0.07
C ILE A 819 34.54 25.61 -0.01
N LYS A 820 34.68 24.93 1.13
CA LYS A 820 34.74 23.47 1.26
C LYS A 820 33.65 22.95 2.20
N ARG A 821 33.44 21.63 2.15
CA ARG A 821 32.62 20.92 3.14
C ARG A 821 33.17 21.11 4.54
N GLY A 822 32.29 21.39 5.49
CA GLY A 822 32.64 21.63 6.90
C GLY A 822 33.14 23.05 7.21
N ASP A 823 33.20 23.95 6.22
CA ASP A 823 33.46 25.36 6.50
C ASP A 823 32.32 25.99 7.32
N ALA A 824 32.67 26.95 8.18
CA ALA A 824 31.73 27.61 9.07
C ALA A 824 30.71 28.48 8.31
N TYR A 825 29.48 28.50 8.81
CA TYR A 825 28.42 29.36 8.29
C TYR A 825 28.74 30.84 8.51
N GLU A 826 28.13 31.69 7.69
CA GLU A 826 28.20 33.15 7.73
C GLU A 826 29.61 33.77 7.59
N LYS A 827 30.63 32.96 7.32
CA LYS A 827 32.03 33.40 7.15
C LYS A 827 32.36 33.66 5.67
N TRP A 828 32.74 34.89 5.37
CA TRP A 828 33.16 35.31 4.03
C TRP A 828 34.52 34.74 3.63
N GLN A 829 34.61 34.22 2.41
CA GLN A 829 35.80 33.66 1.79
C GLN A 829 36.00 34.19 0.37
N GLU A 830 37.24 34.39 -0.07
CA GLU A 830 37.54 34.86 -1.43
C GLU A 830 37.32 33.73 -2.45
N LEU A 831 36.38 33.93 -3.39
CA LEU A 831 36.11 32.98 -4.46
C LEU A 831 36.98 33.25 -5.70
N GLY A 832 37.27 34.52 -5.99
CA GLY A 832 38.21 34.91 -7.04
C GLY A 832 37.83 36.19 -7.80
N PRO A 833 38.57 36.51 -8.88
CA PRO A 833 38.39 37.74 -9.64
C PRO A 833 37.26 37.65 -10.67
N ILE A 834 36.63 38.80 -10.95
CA ILE A 834 35.65 38.97 -12.03
C ILE A 834 36.38 39.05 -13.38
N ARG A 835 35.85 38.39 -14.41
CA ARG A 835 36.41 38.33 -15.77
C ARG A 835 35.44 38.99 -16.74
N ALA A 836 35.77 40.19 -17.22
CA ALA A 836 34.93 40.95 -18.16
C ALA A 836 33.46 41.13 -17.69
N GLY A 837 33.27 41.41 -16.39
CA GLY A 837 31.94 41.58 -15.80
C GLY A 837 31.25 40.27 -15.39
N VAL A 838 31.86 39.10 -15.64
CA VAL A 838 31.28 37.80 -15.29
C VAL A 838 32.18 37.06 -14.32
N PHE A 839 31.58 36.41 -13.33
CA PHE A 839 32.25 35.44 -12.47
C PHE A 839 31.69 34.04 -12.73
N PRO A 840 32.48 33.12 -13.33
CA PRO A 840 32.07 31.74 -13.46
C PRO A 840 32.18 31.07 -12.09
N LEU A 841 31.02 30.91 -11.44
CA LEU A 841 30.86 30.18 -10.18
C LEU A 841 30.73 28.69 -10.51
N LEU A 842 31.65 27.88 -10.00
CA LEU A 842 31.59 26.45 -10.14
C LEU A 842 31.35 25.80 -8.79
N TYR A 843 30.53 24.75 -8.76
CA TYR A 843 30.26 24.00 -7.54
C TYR A 843 29.97 22.52 -7.80
N THR A 844 30.28 21.67 -6.81
CA THR A 844 30.05 20.23 -6.88
C THR A 844 29.91 19.61 -5.50
N THR A 845 29.34 18.41 -5.43
CA THR A 845 29.30 17.55 -4.24
C THR A 845 30.34 16.41 -4.30
N GLN A 846 31.22 16.39 -5.31
CA GLN A 846 32.23 15.33 -5.44
C GLN A 846 33.46 15.63 -4.57
N SER A 847 33.88 14.66 -3.75
CA SER A 847 35.06 14.80 -2.88
C SER A 847 36.38 14.95 -3.67
N GLN A 848 36.40 14.52 -4.93
CA GLN A 848 37.50 14.76 -5.88
C GLN A 848 37.84 16.26 -6.05
N ALA A 849 36.92 17.18 -5.70
CA ALA A 849 37.17 18.62 -5.68
C ALA A 849 38.36 19.04 -4.80
N LEU A 850 38.70 18.24 -3.80
CA LEU A 850 39.88 18.45 -2.94
C LEU A 850 41.20 18.32 -3.72
N SER A 851 41.20 17.52 -4.79
CA SER A 851 42.36 17.23 -5.63
C SER A 851 42.34 17.97 -6.98
N GLY A 852 41.23 18.63 -7.31
CA GLY A 852 40.98 19.38 -8.55
C GLY A 852 40.20 18.57 -9.59
N ILE A 853 39.19 19.18 -10.21
CA ILE A 853 38.29 18.55 -11.20
C ILE A 853 38.37 19.32 -12.52
N GLU A 854 38.38 18.64 -13.67
CA GLU A 854 38.33 19.30 -14.98
C GLU A 854 36.99 20.01 -15.21
N ARG A 855 37.01 21.21 -15.79
CA ARG A 855 35.80 21.97 -16.13
C ARG A 855 34.99 21.20 -17.18
N GLY A 856 33.73 20.94 -16.87
CA GLY A 856 32.83 20.15 -17.73
C GLY A 856 32.69 18.69 -17.32
N THR A 857 33.40 18.23 -16.28
CA THR A 857 33.17 16.91 -15.68
C THR A 857 31.74 16.77 -15.17
N ASN A 858 31.12 15.61 -15.38
CA ASN A 858 29.78 15.35 -14.91
C ASN A 858 29.70 15.47 -13.37
N GLY A 859 28.67 16.17 -12.88
CA GLY A 859 28.51 16.50 -11.45
C GLY A 859 29.19 17.82 -11.02
N LEU A 860 29.94 18.49 -11.89
CA LEU A 860 30.42 19.86 -11.70
C LEU A 860 29.46 20.85 -12.39
N LYS A 861 28.79 21.68 -11.60
CA LYS A 861 27.88 22.72 -12.11
C LYS A 861 28.63 24.03 -12.29
N GLU A 862 28.25 24.77 -13.32
CA GLU A 862 28.78 26.10 -13.61
C GLU A 862 27.62 27.07 -13.81
N GLN A 863 27.71 28.22 -13.14
CA GLN A 863 26.77 29.32 -13.24
C GLN A 863 27.56 30.61 -13.44
N ASP A 864 27.29 31.30 -14.55
CA ASP A 864 27.86 32.62 -14.80
C ASP A 864 27.09 33.68 -14.02
N ILE A 865 27.81 34.35 -13.12
CA ILE A 865 27.28 35.46 -12.34
C ILE A 865 27.69 36.77 -12.99
N GLU A 866 26.72 37.51 -13.51
CA GLU A 866 26.95 38.80 -14.14
C GLU A 866 26.95 39.93 -13.10
N PHE A 867 27.95 40.82 -13.21
CA PHE A 867 28.08 42.03 -12.42
C PHE A 867 28.17 43.23 -13.36
N SER A 868 27.30 44.21 -13.16
CA SER A 868 27.21 45.42 -13.99
C SER A 868 27.44 46.68 -13.15
N GLY A 869 28.24 47.63 -13.66
CA GLY A 869 28.49 48.91 -12.98
C GLY A 869 29.94 49.36 -13.12
N SER A 870 30.21 50.65 -12.90
CA SER A 870 31.58 51.19 -12.91
C SER A 870 32.38 50.82 -11.65
N ASP A 871 31.72 50.29 -10.63
CA ASP A 871 32.27 49.98 -9.31
C ASP A 871 32.79 48.54 -9.19
N ILE A 872 32.74 47.74 -10.26
CA ILE A 872 33.27 46.37 -10.31
C ILE A 872 34.80 46.32 -10.45
N GLN A 873 35.42 47.41 -10.90
CA GLN A 873 36.84 47.43 -11.25
C GLN A 873 37.71 47.33 -10.00
N GLY A 874 38.57 46.31 -9.94
CA GLY A 874 39.47 46.05 -8.82
C GLY A 874 38.84 45.32 -7.62
N LYS A 875 37.55 44.97 -7.69
CA LYS A 875 36.88 44.12 -6.70
C LYS A 875 36.98 42.64 -7.06
N LYS A 876 36.85 41.77 -6.05
CA LYS A 876 36.77 40.32 -6.17
C LYS A 876 35.44 39.82 -5.61
N VAL A 877 35.06 38.61 -6.01
CA VAL A 877 33.89 37.92 -5.48
C VAL A 877 34.27 37.23 -4.18
N PHE A 878 33.50 37.51 -3.14
CA PHE A 878 33.52 36.80 -1.88
C PHE A 878 32.21 36.02 -1.72
N GLY A 879 32.26 34.87 -1.05
CA GLY A 879 31.11 34.05 -0.75
C GLY A 879 31.07 33.64 0.72
N ARG A 880 29.89 33.49 1.31
CA ARG A 880 29.68 32.88 2.62
C ARG A 880 28.53 31.88 2.59
N ILE A 881 28.63 30.84 3.40
CA ILE A 881 27.60 29.81 3.53
C ILE A 881 26.43 30.37 4.34
N MET A 882 25.20 30.16 3.87
CA MET A 882 23.98 30.60 4.54
C MET A 882 23.06 29.44 4.93
N SER A 883 23.00 28.39 4.10
CA SER A 883 22.29 27.13 4.35
C SER A 883 23.13 25.95 3.83
N PRO A 884 22.74 24.67 4.05
CA PRO A 884 23.48 23.51 3.54
C PRO A 884 23.68 23.48 2.01
N ASP A 885 22.86 24.25 1.30
CA ASP A 885 22.75 24.32 -0.16
C ASP A 885 22.65 25.75 -0.72
N SER A 886 22.96 26.78 0.07
CA SER A 886 22.98 28.16 -0.42
C SER A 886 24.14 28.97 0.11
N ILE A 887 24.58 29.92 -0.71
CA ILE A 887 25.63 30.89 -0.37
C ILE A 887 25.14 32.29 -0.67
N GLU A 888 25.61 33.26 0.10
CA GLU A 888 25.57 34.66 -0.29
C GLU A 888 26.89 35.01 -0.98
N ILE A 889 26.83 35.70 -2.11
CA ILE A 889 28.02 36.26 -2.77
C ILE A 889 27.93 37.77 -2.83
N GLY A 890 29.08 38.44 -2.84
CA GLY A 890 29.15 39.87 -3.13
C GLY A 890 30.56 40.35 -3.45
N LEU A 891 30.69 41.65 -3.72
CA LEU A 891 31.92 42.27 -4.18
C LEU A 891 32.59 43.13 -3.11
N ALA A 892 33.88 42.89 -2.90
CA ALA A 892 34.75 43.70 -2.05
C ALA A 892 36.17 43.81 -2.65
N VAL A 893 36.93 44.82 -2.22
CA VAL A 893 38.32 45.04 -2.68
C VAL A 893 39.29 44.08 -1.97
N THR A 894 39.13 43.92 -0.65
CA THR A 894 39.87 42.97 0.18
C THR A 894 38.97 42.43 1.29
N VAL A 895 39.46 41.40 2.01
CA VAL A 895 38.75 40.82 3.16
C VAL A 895 38.45 41.86 4.25
N ASP A 896 39.33 42.87 4.42
CA ASP A 896 39.13 43.93 5.42
C ASP A 896 37.99 44.91 5.08
N HIS A 897 37.51 44.89 3.83
CA HIS A 897 36.45 45.76 3.33
C HIS A 897 35.08 45.04 3.20
N ILE A 898 34.91 43.88 3.82
CA ILE A 898 33.64 43.12 3.80
C ILE A 898 32.46 43.98 4.31
N GLY A 899 32.66 44.88 5.25
CA GLY A 899 31.61 45.79 5.75
C GLY A 899 31.10 46.81 4.72
N GLN A 900 31.74 46.93 3.55
CA GLN A 900 31.36 47.79 2.42
C GLN A 900 30.99 46.97 1.18
N MET A 901 30.53 45.73 1.37
CA MET A 901 30.16 44.86 0.26
C MET A 901 29.04 45.47 -0.59
N SER A 902 29.17 45.23 -1.89
CA SER A 902 28.24 45.69 -2.92
C SER A 902 27.80 44.50 -3.76
N HIS A 903 26.66 44.59 -4.43
CA HIS A 903 26.13 43.53 -5.30
C HIS A 903 25.94 42.19 -4.57
N CYS A 904 25.46 42.24 -3.32
CA CYS A 904 25.14 41.04 -2.55
C CYS A 904 23.92 40.33 -3.17
N GLN A 905 24.05 39.03 -3.39
CA GLN A 905 22.96 38.18 -3.88
C GLN A 905 23.07 36.78 -3.29
N MET A 906 21.90 36.17 -3.07
CA MET A 906 21.79 34.78 -2.65
C MET A 906 21.83 33.85 -3.85
N ILE A 907 22.63 32.79 -3.77
CA ILE A 907 22.77 31.74 -4.78
C ILE A 907 22.38 30.41 -4.16
N GLN A 908 21.37 29.76 -4.75
CA GLN A 908 21.02 28.38 -4.43
C GLN A 908 21.88 27.43 -5.26
N LEU A 909 22.54 26.49 -4.61
CA LEU A 909 23.39 25.46 -5.21
C LEU A 909 22.56 24.19 -5.39
N LYS A 910 22.47 23.69 -6.62
CA LYS A 910 21.56 22.58 -6.99
C LYS A 910 22.27 21.27 -7.31
#